data_AF-A0A835G5P5-F1
#
_entry.id   AF-A0A835G5P5-F1
#
_cell.length_a   1.000
_cell.length_b   1.000
_cell.length_c   1.000
_cell.angle_alpha   90.00
_cell.angle_beta   90.00
_cell.angle_gamma   90.00
#
_symmetry.space_group_name_H-M   'P 1'
#
loop_
_entity.id
_entity.type
_entity.pdbx_description
1 polymer ?
#
loop_
_entity_poly.entity_id
_entity_poly.type
_entity_poly.pdbx_seq_one_letter_code
_entity_poly.pdbx_strand_id
1 'polypeptide(L)'
;MSSGRYCCVPGCKERGAPLTPPSTTSLQQLNLGHGPSPSSLTATMQEAALPSTSETNVHLNLGEKTTVKKAKSRVFLTNTEKYLQDKLVAASIKLSKMKNRFKKLSVNVKAAKQIASNPAVCDILENCNISKSATKGPERAQQIKDVIRGLQESGFIIVATVCDQGPNNRQALKLLINENRGIYLRKGKNILPAECKDTADLLLFMDNIFDSVNGSRQKNRNAKPLLGPATPNSAHHQIWIEGVQIFKSMKFVSNGKKQSVPSITNWVWTLSRINKLQNEFNVSSVWLRHLNQDPLENFFGACGWIMLSKEPNDGVEPVYAMVIADTHLLGSRNGHWFDKWRREWQMHRAFQTAMTLHSPNVVFVLGDLFDEGKWCPEKEFNDYVDRFYKLFKVPDGTAMYAVVGNHDIGFHYRITPHLAKRFESKLKSPPVQLISIRGNHFVLINSMAMEGDGCNLCARTVAEIANISNILKCSSGSSLCKGKKRLESYSRPIIMQHYPLYRESDSVCTEPDAAPLPERNGLFEERWDCLSKESTEYLVENLHPRAAFGAHTHHSCVVRHSFVPTPDHKIEFIEYTVPSFSWRNRLDPKYYLLTISPEEVKVSKCGMPREWTLQITAILMTLALIVYLRYYISVDSISYNYKQFLGKHRPLKKIHLNTITSLVWKESLRLLKSQKVFIY
;
A
#
# COMPACT_ATOMS: atom_id res chain seq x y z
N MET A 1 31.97 44.27 14.54
CA MET A 1 31.45 44.67 13.21
C MET A 1 32.01 43.69 12.18
N SER A 2 31.28 42.91 11.40
CA SER A 2 29.87 42.51 11.43
C SER A 2 29.76 41.28 10.53
N SER A 3 29.55 40.11 11.15
CA SER A 3 28.72 38.99 10.72
C SER A 3 28.50 38.74 9.20
N GLY A 4 29.31 37.87 8.59
CA GLY A 4 28.92 37.16 7.36
C GLY A 4 27.83 36.14 7.67
N ARG A 5 26.57 36.48 7.37
CA ARG A 5 25.44 35.56 7.43
C ARG A 5 25.51 34.62 6.22
N TYR A 6 25.77 33.34 6.47
CA TYR A 6 25.47 32.30 5.51
C TYR A 6 23.96 32.12 5.43
N CYS A 7 23.39 32.35 4.25
CA CYS A 7 21.97 32.19 3.98
C CYS A 7 21.67 30.70 3.75
N CYS A 8 20.87 30.10 4.63
CA CYS A 8 20.30 28.76 4.44
C CYS A 8 18.89 28.92 3.86
N VAL A 9 18.77 29.03 2.53
CA VAL A 9 17.50 28.94 1.79
C VAL A 9 17.76 28.16 0.48
N PRO A 10 16.88 27.22 0.08
CA PRO A 10 16.98 26.55 -1.23
C PRO A 10 16.66 27.54 -2.36
N GLY A 11 17.53 27.66 -3.37
CA GLY A 11 17.26 28.51 -4.55
C GLY A 11 18.47 29.12 -5.28
N CYS A 12 19.71 28.83 -4.89
CA CYS A 12 20.87 29.34 -5.64
C CYS A 12 21.18 28.49 -6.88
N LYS A 13 20.87 29.03 -8.08
CA LYS A 13 21.42 28.55 -9.35
C LYS A 13 22.94 28.78 -9.38
N GLU A 14 23.74 27.73 -9.50
CA GLU A 14 25.14 27.85 -9.90
C GLU A 14 25.17 28.22 -11.39
N ARG A 15 25.47 29.49 -11.70
CA ARG A 15 25.73 29.90 -13.09
C ARG A 15 27.16 29.48 -13.45
N GLY A 16 27.29 28.47 -14.31
CA GLY A 16 28.53 28.23 -15.06
C GLY A 16 28.74 29.36 -16.07
N ALA A 17 29.92 29.95 -16.08
CA ALA A 17 30.33 30.91 -17.10
C ALA A 17 30.57 30.21 -18.46
N PRO A 18 30.26 30.85 -19.60
CA PRO A 18 30.47 30.24 -20.91
C PRO A 18 31.95 30.29 -21.32
N LEU A 19 32.50 29.16 -21.75
CA LEU A 19 33.83 29.08 -22.37
C LEU A 19 33.69 29.20 -23.88
N THR A 20 34.25 30.27 -24.44
CA THR A 20 34.58 30.42 -25.86
C THR A 20 35.83 29.60 -26.21
N PRO A 21 35.95 29.06 -27.43
CA PRO A 21 37.11 28.27 -27.82
C PRO A 21 38.20 29.14 -28.46
N PRO A 22 39.49 28.76 -28.35
CA PRO A 22 40.46 29.11 -29.37
C PRO A 22 41.10 27.86 -30.02
N SER A 23 40.98 27.85 -31.35
CA SER A 23 42.00 27.54 -32.37
C SER A 23 43.25 26.70 -32.03
N THR A 24 43.37 25.59 -32.78
CA THR A 24 44.57 25.05 -33.48
C THR A 24 45.98 25.51 -33.08
N THR A 25 46.84 24.58 -32.68
CA THR A 25 48.19 24.37 -33.27
C THR A 25 48.84 23.05 -32.80
N SER A 26 49.87 22.65 -33.53
CA SER A 26 50.43 21.33 -33.81
C SER A 26 51.60 20.85 -32.92
N LEU A 27 51.90 19.53 -33.04
CA LEU A 27 53.18 18.81 -32.75
C LEU A 27 53.52 18.67 -31.24
N GLN A 28 54.11 17.58 -30.71
CA GLN A 28 54.97 16.54 -31.27
C GLN A 28 55.06 15.32 -30.32
N GLN A 29 55.53 14.20 -30.86
CA GLN A 29 55.74 12.87 -30.26
C GLN A 29 56.55 12.82 -28.95
N LEU A 30 56.28 11.80 -28.13
CA LEU A 30 57.32 11.05 -27.42
C LEU A 30 56.88 9.58 -27.24
N ASN A 31 57.57 8.72 -27.99
CA ASN A 31 57.60 7.27 -27.90
C ASN A 31 58.55 6.86 -26.75
N LEU A 32 58.17 5.93 -25.88
CA LEU A 32 59.07 4.96 -25.24
C LEU A 32 58.27 3.67 -24.99
N GLY A 33 58.80 2.56 -25.50
CA GLY A 33 58.09 1.29 -25.60
C GLY A 33 58.60 0.14 -24.73
N HIS A 34 58.16 -1.05 -25.15
CA HIS A 34 58.65 -2.42 -24.89
C HIS A 34 58.18 -3.14 -23.61
N GLY A 35 57.60 -4.34 -23.85
CA GLY A 35 57.03 -5.29 -22.86
C GLY A 35 58.08 -6.11 -22.09
N PRO A 36 57.80 -7.37 -21.65
CA PRO A 36 57.12 -8.43 -22.43
C PRO A 36 56.09 -9.29 -21.65
N SER A 37 55.38 -10.12 -22.42
CA SER A 37 54.59 -11.31 -22.01
C SER A 37 55.49 -12.53 -21.74
N PRO A 38 54.98 -13.59 -21.07
CA PRO A 38 54.45 -14.82 -21.74
C PRO A 38 53.14 -15.36 -21.09
N SER A 39 52.09 -15.79 -21.83
CA SER A 39 51.73 -17.18 -22.26
C SER A 39 51.84 -18.26 -21.17
N SER A 40 50.99 -19.28 -21.00
CA SER A 40 49.75 -19.82 -21.59
C SER A 40 49.50 -21.17 -20.87
N LEU A 41 48.26 -21.64 -20.68
CA LEU A 41 47.94 -23.08 -20.73
C LEU A 41 46.43 -23.28 -20.91
N THR A 42 46.12 -23.95 -22.01
CA THR A 42 44.84 -24.36 -22.59
C THR A 42 44.32 -25.68 -22.00
N ALA A 43 43.01 -25.86 -21.92
CA ALA A 43 42.35 -27.13 -22.27
C ALA A 43 40.83 -26.94 -22.49
N THR A 44 40.40 -27.38 -23.67
CA THR A 44 39.05 -27.48 -24.26
C THR A 44 38.21 -28.62 -23.70
N MET A 45 36.87 -28.50 -23.72
CA MET A 45 35.97 -29.65 -24.01
C MET A 45 34.73 -29.18 -24.78
N GLN A 46 34.38 -29.99 -25.80
CA GLN A 46 33.35 -29.79 -26.82
C GLN A 46 32.19 -30.79 -26.60
N GLU A 47 31.09 -30.54 -27.31
CA GLU A 47 29.72 -31.08 -27.27
C GLU A 47 29.51 -32.61 -27.23
N ALA A 48 28.33 -33.02 -26.71
CA ALA A 48 27.54 -34.13 -27.25
C ALA A 48 26.04 -33.98 -26.90
N ALA A 49 25.16 -34.40 -27.82
CA ALA A 49 23.73 -34.11 -27.89
C ALA A 49 22.80 -35.30 -27.56
N LEU A 50 21.49 -34.97 -27.38
CA LEU A 50 20.24 -35.78 -27.56
C LEU A 50 19.89 -36.86 -26.50
N PRO A 51 18.60 -37.33 -26.37
CA PRO A 51 17.43 -37.14 -27.23
C PRO A 51 16.07 -36.81 -26.53
N SER A 52 15.07 -36.57 -27.39
CA SER A 52 13.62 -36.58 -27.18
C SER A 52 13.06 -37.96 -26.78
N THR A 53 11.91 -38.00 -26.08
CA THR A 53 10.84 -39.00 -26.32
C THR A 53 9.52 -38.63 -25.64
N SER A 54 8.45 -38.95 -26.35
CA SER A 54 7.02 -38.85 -26.09
C SER A 54 6.46 -39.98 -25.20
N GLU A 55 5.20 -39.76 -24.81
CA GLU A 55 4.26 -40.58 -24.03
C GLU A 55 4.25 -42.10 -24.29
N THR A 56 4.05 -42.93 -23.25
CA THR A 56 2.87 -43.80 -23.08
C THR A 56 2.85 -44.59 -21.76
N ASN A 57 1.63 -44.89 -21.32
CA ASN A 57 1.21 -45.48 -20.04
C ASN A 57 1.67 -46.92 -19.80
N VAL A 58 1.99 -47.27 -18.54
CA VAL A 58 1.76 -48.63 -18.01
C VAL A 58 1.26 -48.57 -16.56
N HIS A 59 0.05 -49.11 -16.39
CA HIS A 59 -0.58 -49.49 -15.13
C HIS A 59 0.31 -50.47 -14.33
N LEU A 60 0.44 -50.28 -13.01
CA LEU A 60 0.91 -51.35 -12.12
C LEU A 60 -0.09 -51.58 -10.99
N ASN A 61 -0.71 -52.77 -11.09
CA ASN A 61 -1.60 -53.39 -10.13
C ASN A 61 -0.86 -53.75 -8.83
N LEU A 62 -1.62 -53.69 -7.74
CA LEU A 62 -1.28 -54.26 -6.44
C LEU A 62 -1.23 -55.78 -6.50
N GLY A 63 -0.16 -56.35 -5.93
CA GLY A 63 -0.20 -57.68 -5.32
C GLY A 63 0.90 -58.64 -5.78
N GLU A 64 2.02 -58.67 -5.06
CA GLU A 64 2.60 -59.93 -4.57
C GLU A 64 3.73 -59.68 -3.56
N LYS A 65 3.77 -60.51 -2.52
CA LYS A 65 4.77 -60.47 -1.44
C LYS A 65 6.09 -61.06 -1.95
N THR A 66 7.12 -60.23 -2.08
CA THR A 66 8.50 -60.70 -2.19
C THR A 66 9.32 -60.16 -1.00
N THR A 67 9.74 -61.08 -0.14
CA THR A 67 10.63 -60.87 1.01
C THR A 67 12.04 -60.52 0.53
N VAL A 68 12.29 -59.23 0.26
CA VAL A 68 13.66 -58.72 0.09
C VAL A 68 14.19 -58.30 1.46
N LYS A 69 15.18 -59.06 1.96
CA LYS A 69 16.00 -58.65 3.12
C LYS A 69 16.65 -57.30 2.80
N LYS A 70 16.10 -56.22 3.37
CA LYS A 70 16.69 -54.88 3.32
C LYS A 70 17.99 -54.89 4.13
N ALA A 71 19.11 -55.05 3.46
CA ALA A 71 20.37 -54.51 3.95
C ALA A 71 20.22 -52.99 4.00
N LYS A 72 19.97 -52.44 5.19
CA LYS A 72 19.98 -50.99 5.42
C LYS A 72 21.45 -50.54 5.39
N SER A 73 21.99 -50.21 4.21
CA SER A 73 23.11 -49.28 4.20
C SER A 73 22.55 -47.91 4.60
N ARG A 74 22.93 -47.43 5.79
CA ARG A 74 22.65 -46.07 6.22
C ARG A 74 23.51 -45.14 5.36
N VAL A 75 22.96 -44.63 4.27
CA VAL A 75 23.54 -43.47 3.59
C VAL A 75 23.35 -42.28 4.52
N PHE A 76 24.45 -41.81 5.11
CA PHE A 76 24.46 -40.60 5.92
C PHE A 76 24.39 -39.40 4.97
N LEU A 77 23.20 -38.83 4.82
CA LEU A 77 23.02 -37.54 4.15
C LEU A 77 23.77 -36.47 4.95
N THR A 78 24.55 -35.65 4.26
CA THR A 78 25.17 -34.46 4.85
C THR A 78 24.07 -33.50 5.33
N ASN A 79 24.40 -32.62 6.29
CA ASN A 79 23.44 -31.63 6.80
C ASN A 79 22.84 -30.75 5.69
N THR A 80 23.62 -30.47 4.64
CA THR A 80 23.19 -29.70 3.47
C THR A 80 22.19 -30.46 2.62
N GLU A 81 22.41 -31.75 2.36
CA GLU A 81 21.48 -32.58 1.57
C GLU A 81 20.16 -32.79 2.30
N LYS A 82 20.20 -32.98 3.62
CA LYS A 82 18.99 -33.07 4.46
C LYS A 82 18.18 -31.76 4.42
N TYR A 83 18.85 -30.62 4.50
CA TYR A 83 18.21 -29.30 4.37
C TYR A 83 17.58 -29.08 2.99
N LEU A 84 18.25 -29.49 1.91
CA LEU A 84 17.73 -29.40 0.55
C LEU A 84 16.54 -30.33 0.32
N GLN A 85 16.59 -31.55 0.87
CA GLN A 85 15.49 -32.50 0.80
C GLN A 85 14.25 -32.00 1.55
N ASP A 86 14.43 -31.40 2.74
CA ASP A 86 13.35 -30.76 3.49
C ASP A 86 12.72 -29.57 2.72
N LYS A 87 13.55 -28.77 2.04
CA LYS A 87 13.09 -27.67 1.16
C LYS A 87 12.30 -28.18 -0.04
N LEU A 88 12.74 -29.27 -0.68
CA LEU A 88 12.07 -29.90 -1.82
C LEU A 88 10.70 -30.47 -1.43
N VAL A 89 10.62 -31.12 -0.27
CA VAL A 89 9.36 -31.62 0.29
C VAL A 89 8.43 -30.45 0.65
N ALA A 90 8.95 -29.38 1.24
CA ALA A 90 8.16 -28.18 1.53
C ALA A 90 7.62 -27.52 0.24
N ALA A 91 8.42 -27.48 -0.82
CA ALA A 91 8.02 -26.94 -2.12
C ALA A 91 6.94 -27.79 -2.81
N SER A 92 7.06 -29.12 -2.79
CA SER A 92 6.06 -30.03 -3.38
C SER A 92 4.70 -29.93 -2.66
N ILE A 93 4.71 -29.79 -1.33
CA ILE A 93 3.51 -29.55 -0.52
C ILE A 93 2.88 -28.18 -0.89
N LYS A 94 3.70 -27.14 -1.10
CA LYS A 94 3.23 -25.80 -1.46
C LYS A 94 2.58 -25.79 -2.85
N LEU A 95 3.16 -26.52 -3.82
CA LEU A 95 2.62 -26.67 -5.17
C LEU A 95 1.28 -27.42 -5.17
N SER A 96 1.18 -28.51 -4.39
CA SER A 96 -0.07 -29.26 -4.21
C SER A 96 -1.19 -28.40 -3.59
N LYS A 97 -0.86 -27.55 -2.60
CA LYS A 97 -1.81 -26.59 -2.01
C LYS A 97 -2.29 -25.55 -3.01
N MET A 98 -1.42 -25.05 -3.89
CA MET A 98 -1.80 -24.10 -4.96
C MET A 98 -2.74 -24.74 -5.98
N LYS A 99 -2.44 -25.95 -6.48
CA LYS A 99 -3.32 -26.66 -7.43
C LYS A 99 -4.73 -26.86 -6.87
N ASN A 100 -4.84 -27.21 -5.59
CA ASN A 100 -6.14 -27.36 -4.91
C ASN A 100 -6.88 -26.02 -4.72
N ARG A 101 -6.17 -24.91 -4.46
CA ARG A 101 -6.78 -23.57 -4.40
C ARG A 101 -7.34 -23.15 -5.76
N PHE A 102 -6.60 -23.40 -6.84
CA PHE A 102 -7.03 -23.06 -8.20
C PHE A 102 -8.30 -23.82 -8.61
N LYS A 103 -8.36 -25.12 -8.31
CA LYS A 103 -9.55 -25.95 -8.55
C LYS A 103 -10.78 -25.45 -7.78
N LYS A 104 -10.58 -24.98 -6.53
CA LYS A 104 -11.67 -24.45 -5.71
C LYS A 104 -12.16 -23.08 -6.18
N LEU A 105 -11.26 -22.21 -6.64
CA LEU A 105 -11.59 -20.91 -7.21
C LEU A 105 -12.41 -21.05 -8.51
N SER A 106 -12.03 -22.00 -9.37
CA SER A 106 -12.74 -22.32 -10.61
C SER A 106 -14.21 -22.72 -10.38
N VAL A 107 -14.49 -23.52 -9.35
CA VAL A 107 -15.86 -23.95 -9.01
C VAL A 107 -16.70 -22.78 -8.50
N ASN A 108 -16.13 -21.92 -7.65
CA ASN A 108 -16.83 -20.76 -7.12
C ASN A 108 -17.17 -19.73 -8.21
N VAL A 109 -16.26 -19.51 -9.16
CA VAL A 109 -16.49 -18.61 -10.31
C VAL A 109 -17.61 -19.14 -11.21
N LYS A 110 -17.69 -20.46 -11.42
CA LYS A 110 -18.80 -21.08 -12.17
C LYS A 110 -20.14 -20.90 -11.47
N ALA A 111 -20.18 -21.09 -10.14
CA ALA A 111 -21.40 -20.90 -9.35
C ALA A 111 -21.87 -19.42 -9.36
N ALA A 112 -20.94 -18.47 -9.23
CA ALA A 112 -21.24 -17.05 -9.27
C ALA A 112 -21.77 -16.60 -10.65
N LYS A 113 -21.18 -17.10 -11.74
CA LYS A 113 -21.68 -16.85 -13.11
C LYS A 113 -23.12 -17.33 -13.32
N GLN A 114 -23.47 -18.48 -12.75
CA GLN A 114 -24.81 -19.06 -12.88
C GLN A 114 -25.89 -18.27 -12.11
N ILE A 115 -25.52 -17.65 -10.99
CA ILE A 115 -26.43 -16.79 -10.20
C ILE A 115 -26.61 -15.43 -10.90
N ALA A 116 -25.52 -14.84 -11.39
CA ALA A 116 -25.53 -13.54 -12.07
C ALA A 116 -26.21 -13.57 -13.46
N SER A 117 -26.41 -14.76 -14.05
CA SER A 117 -27.12 -14.93 -15.31
C SER A 117 -28.60 -15.28 -15.14
N ASN A 118 -29.13 -15.30 -13.91
CA ASN A 118 -30.54 -15.60 -13.67
C ASN A 118 -31.39 -14.34 -13.95
N PRO A 119 -32.29 -14.36 -14.96
CA PRO A 119 -33.07 -13.19 -15.35
C PRO A 119 -33.89 -12.58 -14.22
N ALA A 120 -34.41 -13.42 -13.31
CA ALA A 120 -35.18 -12.95 -12.16
C ALA A 120 -34.30 -12.24 -11.11
N VAL A 121 -33.03 -12.61 -10.98
CA VAL A 121 -32.05 -11.92 -10.12
C VAL A 121 -31.67 -10.56 -10.74
N CYS A 122 -31.52 -10.50 -12.06
CA CYS A 122 -31.28 -9.25 -12.79
C CYS A 122 -32.44 -8.26 -12.65
N ASP A 123 -33.69 -8.70 -12.82
CA ASP A 123 -34.89 -7.88 -12.63
C ASP A 123 -35.00 -7.31 -11.20
N ILE A 124 -34.66 -8.11 -10.18
CA ILE A 124 -34.66 -7.65 -8.77
C ILE A 124 -33.58 -6.59 -8.55
N LEU A 125 -32.39 -6.75 -9.13
CA LEU A 125 -31.27 -5.82 -9.00
C LEU A 125 -31.51 -4.48 -9.71
N GLU A 126 -32.15 -4.50 -10.89
CA GLU A 126 -32.54 -3.28 -11.62
C GLU A 126 -33.61 -2.49 -10.85
N ASN A 127 -34.60 -3.17 -10.26
CA ASN A 127 -35.65 -2.54 -9.48
C ASN A 127 -35.21 -2.04 -8.09
N CYS A 128 -34.07 -2.53 -7.55
CA CYS A 128 -33.50 -2.03 -6.30
C CYS A 128 -32.78 -0.68 -6.43
N ASN A 129 -32.49 -0.23 -7.65
CA ASN A 129 -31.53 0.84 -7.88
C ASN A 129 -32.18 2.21 -8.16
N ILE A 130 -32.93 2.76 -7.21
CA ILE A 130 -33.41 4.17 -7.29
C ILE A 130 -33.42 4.84 -5.90
N SER A 131 -32.40 5.68 -5.62
CA SER A 131 -32.58 7.09 -5.18
C SER A 131 -31.24 7.79 -4.90
N LYS A 132 -31.04 9.01 -5.44
CA LYS A 132 -29.90 9.92 -5.17
C LYS A 132 -29.91 10.54 -3.75
N SER A 133 -30.68 9.99 -2.82
CA SER A 133 -30.86 10.49 -1.45
C SER A 133 -31.06 9.34 -0.45
N ALA A 134 -30.97 9.62 0.84
CA ALA A 134 -31.14 8.60 1.87
C ALA A 134 -32.60 8.11 1.93
N THR A 135 -32.85 6.87 1.49
CA THR A 135 -34.16 6.20 1.57
C THR A 135 -34.65 6.13 3.02
N LYS A 136 -35.91 6.51 3.27
CA LYS A 136 -36.50 6.53 4.62
C LYS A 136 -36.79 5.11 5.12
N GLY A 137 -36.80 4.91 6.43
CA GLY A 137 -36.99 3.58 7.06
C GLY A 137 -38.22 2.78 6.58
N PRO A 138 -39.42 3.37 6.47
CA PRO A 138 -40.61 2.64 6.01
C PRO A 138 -40.53 2.18 4.55
N GLU A 139 -40.03 3.04 3.67
CA GLU A 139 -39.83 2.74 2.25
C GLU A 139 -38.79 1.62 2.06
N ARG A 140 -37.71 1.68 2.85
CA ARG A 140 -36.69 0.63 2.91
C ARG A 140 -37.25 -0.71 3.41
N ALA A 141 -38.15 -0.70 4.40
CA ALA A 141 -38.81 -1.92 4.86
C ALA A 141 -39.65 -2.56 3.74
N GLN A 142 -40.34 -1.74 2.94
CA GLN A 142 -41.13 -2.22 1.80
C GLN A 142 -40.24 -2.82 0.71
N GLN A 143 -39.17 -2.14 0.33
CA GLN A 143 -38.19 -2.66 -0.65
C GLN A 143 -37.59 -4.00 -0.21
N ILE A 144 -37.24 -4.16 1.07
CA ILE A 144 -36.74 -5.43 1.61
C ILE A 144 -37.78 -6.55 1.42
N LYS A 145 -39.07 -6.29 1.66
CA LYS A 145 -40.13 -7.29 1.44
C LYS A 145 -40.26 -7.69 -0.03
N ASP A 146 -40.18 -6.72 -0.93
CA ASP A 146 -40.37 -6.95 -2.35
C ASP A 146 -39.20 -7.75 -2.94
N VAL A 147 -37.97 -7.46 -2.50
CA VAL A 147 -36.78 -8.28 -2.80
C VAL A 147 -36.91 -9.69 -2.25
N ILE A 148 -37.28 -9.83 -0.98
CA ILE A 148 -37.47 -11.14 -0.33
C ILE A 148 -38.50 -11.97 -1.10
N ARG A 149 -39.62 -11.35 -1.49
CA ARG A 149 -40.68 -12.01 -2.25
C ARG A 149 -40.20 -12.47 -3.61
N GLY A 150 -39.56 -11.59 -4.39
CA GLY A 150 -39.03 -11.93 -5.71
C GLY A 150 -37.99 -13.06 -5.65
N LEU A 151 -37.13 -13.05 -4.63
CA LEU A 151 -36.16 -14.13 -4.40
C LEU A 151 -36.84 -15.46 -4.06
N GLN A 152 -37.86 -15.46 -3.22
CA GLN A 152 -38.60 -16.66 -2.86
C GLN A 152 -39.42 -17.22 -4.03
N GLU A 153 -40.07 -16.37 -4.82
CA GLU A 153 -40.76 -16.73 -6.06
C GLU A 153 -39.80 -17.34 -7.09
N SER A 154 -38.55 -16.90 -7.07
CA SER A 154 -37.46 -17.46 -7.89
C SER A 154 -36.84 -18.75 -7.32
N GLY A 155 -37.42 -19.31 -6.26
CA GLY A 155 -36.98 -20.57 -5.65
C GLY A 155 -35.79 -20.45 -4.71
N PHE A 156 -35.34 -19.24 -4.34
CA PHE A 156 -34.25 -19.06 -3.39
C PHE A 156 -34.74 -19.18 -1.94
N ILE A 157 -33.96 -19.91 -1.14
CA ILE A 157 -34.15 -19.97 0.32
C ILE A 157 -33.32 -18.85 0.94
N ILE A 158 -34.00 -17.88 1.53
CA ILE A 158 -33.35 -16.74 2.20
C ILE A 158 -32.96 -17.16 3.61
N VAL A 159 -31.65 -17.27 3.84
CA VAL A 159 -31.09 -17.75 5.12
C VAL A 159 -30.90 -16.61 6.13
N ALA A 160 -30.55 -15.41 5.68
CA ALA A 160 -30.39 -14.24 6.54
C ALA A 160 -30.44 -12.93 5.74
N THR A 161 -30.83 -11.83 6.39
CA THR A 161 -30.64 -10.46 5.91
C THR A 161 -29.70 -9.72 6.87
N VAL A 162 -28.73 -8.97 6.33
CA VAL A 162 -27.71 -8.26 7.11
C VAL A 162 -27.67 -6.81 6.65
N CYS A 163 -27.66 -5.86 7.59
CA CYS A 163 -27.54 -4.43 7.30
C CYS A 163 -26.68 -3.73 8.35
N ASP A 164 -26.14 -2.55 8.02
CA ASP A 164 -25.47 -1.68 9.00
C ASP A 164 -26.46 -1.10 10.02
N GLN A 165 -25.94 -0.50 11.10
CA GLN A 165 -26.78 0.10 12.15
C GLN A 165 -27.20 1.55 11.86
N GLY A 166 -27.32 1.96 10.59
CA GLY A 166 -27.81 3.28 10.21
C GLY A 166 -29.21 3.56 10.79
N PRO A 167 -29.57 4.84 11.09
CA PRO A 167 -30.88 5.19 11.65
C PRO A 167 -32.07 4.64 10.87
N ASN A 168 -32.01 4.73 9.52
CA ASN A 168 -33.07 4.25 8.63
C ASN A 168 -33.13 2.71 8.59
N ASN A 169 -31.99 2.02 8.66
CA ASN A 169 -31.93 0.55 8.75
C ASN A 169 -32.56 0.04 10.05
N ARG A 170 -32.26 0.70 11.18
CA ARG A 170 -32.89 0.38 12.47
C ARG A 170 -34.39 0.62 12.46
N GLN A 171 -34.86 1.69 11.80
CA GLN A 171 -36.29 1.98 11.67
C GLN A 171 -36.99 0.93 10.79
N ALA A 172 -36.41 0.57 9.65
CA ALA A 172 -36.93 -0.47 8.77
C ALA A 172 -37.02 -1.82 9.49
N LEU A 173 -35.96 -2.21 10.20
CA LEU A 173 -35.91 -3.44 10.97
C LEU A 173 -37.00 -3.48 12.06
N LYS A 174 -37.20 -2.39 12.79
CA LYS A 174 -38.28 -2.30 13.79
C LYS A 174 -39.67 -2.50 13.18
N LEU A 175 -39.93 -1.91 12.00
CA LEU A 175 -41.20 -2.08 11.31
C LEU A 175 -41.43 -3.54 10.91
N LEU A 176 -40.42 -4.17 10.28
CA LEU A 176 -40.47 -5.58 9.88
C LEU A 176 -40.66 -6.52 11.07
N ILE A 177 -39.95 -6.27 12.18
CA ILE A 177 -40.07 -7.06 13.40
C ILE A 177 -41.47 -6.92 14.01
N ASN A 178 -41.99 -5.69 14.13
CA ASN A 178 -43.29 -5.44 14.75
C ASN A 178 -44.44 -6.08 13.95
N GLU A 179 -44.39 -5.98 12.63
CA GLU A 179 -45.37 -6.57 11.73
C GLU A 179 -45.37 -8.11 11.81
N ASN A 180 -44.18 -8.71 11.77
CA ASN A 180 -44.03 -10.16 11.92
C ASN A 180 -44.46 -10.63 13.32
N ARG A 181 -44.09 -9.90 14.39
CA ARG A 181 -44.46 -10.25 15.76
C ARG A 181 -45.98 -10.34 15.94
N GLY A 182 -46.75 -9.43 15.34
CA GLY A 182 -48.21 -9.48 15.34
C GLY A 182 -48.77 -10.74 14.65
N ILE A 183 -48.13 -11.19 13.56
CA ILE A 183 -48.55 -12.38 12.80
C ILE A 183 -48.22 -13.68 13.56
N TYR A 184 -47.02 -13.78 14.15
CA TYR A 184 -46.58 -14.98 14.89
C TYR A 184 -47.34 -15.16 16.21
N LEU A 185 -47.60 -14.08 16.95
CA LEU A 185 -48.40 -14.11 18.18
C LEU A 185 -49.85 -14.54 17.91
N ARG A 186 -50.47 -14.06 16.83
CA ARG A 186 -51.83 -14.47 16.42
C ARG A 186 -51.93 -15.93 15.98
N LYS A 187 -50.81 -16.55 15.57
CA LYS A 187 -50.74 -17.95 15.12
C LYS A 187 -50.25 -18.91 16.22
N GLY A 188 -50.03 -18.43 17.45
CA GLY A 188 -49.56 -19.27 18.57
C GLY A 188 -48.17 -19.89 18.36
N LYS A 189 -47.35 -19.35 17.46
CA LYS A 189 -46.02 -19.88 17.12
C LYS A 189 -44.91 -19.09 17.83
N ASN A 190 -43.84 -19.79 18.22
CA ASN A 190 -42.61 -19.15 18.70
C ASN A 190 -42.07 -18.16 17.65
N ILE A 191 -41.55 -17.01 18.11
CA ILE A 191 -41.18 -15.85 17.26
C ILE A 191 -40.02 -16.17 16.30
N LEU A 192 -39.18 -17.17 16.62
CA LEU A 192 -38.03 -17.59 15.81
C LEU A 192 -38.11 -19.11 15.54
N PRO A 193 -37.94 -19.56 14.29
CA PRO A 193 -37.72 -20.97 13.98
C PRO A 193 -36.52 -21.54 14.75
N ALA A 194 -36.56 -22.82 15.13
CA ALA A 194 -35.48 -23.46 15.88
C ALA A 194 -34.13 -23.37 15.15
N GLU A 195 -34.16 -23.40 13.82
CA GLU A 195 -32.99 -23.31 12.93
C GLU A 195 -32.30 -21.93 12.97
N CYS A 196 -33.00 -20.88 13.41
CA CYS A 196 -32.45 -19.53 13.49
C CYS A 196 -31.78 -19.23 14.83
N LYS A 197 -31.92 -20.11 15.82
CA LYS A 197 -31.45 -19.88 17.19
C LYS A 197 -29.92 -19.73 17.23
N ASP A 198 -29.20 -20.64 16.59
CA ASP A 198 -27.73 -20.64 16.59
C ASP A 198 -27.14 -19.37 15.94
N THR A 199 -27.76 -18.91 14.85
CA THR A 199 -27.38 -17.66 14.18
C THR A 199 -27.69 -16.45 15.06
N ALA A 200 -28.85 -16.44 15.74
CA ALA A 200 -29.19 -15.36 16.67
C ALA A 200 -28.22 -15.31 17.86
N ASP A 201 -27.82 -16.46 18.40
CA ASP A 201 -26.84 -16.56 19.49
C ASP A 201 -25.46 -16.06 19.04
N LEU A 202 -25.02 -16.40 17.82
CA LEU A 202 -23.77 -15.89 17.25
C LEU A 202 -23.81 -14.36 17.04
N LEU A 203 -24.92 -13.84 16.50
CA LEU A 203 -25.07 -12.40 16.26
C LEU A 203 -25.10 -11.62 17.58
N LEU A 204 -25.80 -12.13 18.59
CA LEU A 204 -25.83 -11.54 19.92
C LEU A 204 -24.44 -11.56 20.57
N PHE A 205 -23.71 -12.67 20.42
CA PHE A 205 -22.33 -12.77 20.86
C PHE A 205 -21.46 -11.68 20.21
N MET A 206 -21.50 -11.55 18.88
CA MET A 206 -20.71 -10.55 18.16
C MET A 206 -21.10 -9.11 18.54
N ASP A 207 -22.40 -8.82 18.67
CA ASP A 207 -22.92 -7.53 19.09
C ASP A 207 -22.39 -7.15 20.49
N ASN A 208 -22.40 -8.10 21.45
CA ASN A 208 -21.82 -7.90 22.77
C ASN A 208 -20.29 -7.66 22.72
N ILE A 209 -19.56 -8.41 21.89
CA ILE A 209 -18.12 -8.18 21.71
C ILE A 209 -17.85 -6.77 21.18
N PHE A 210 -18.58 -6.34 20.14
CA PHE A 210 -18.41 -5.01 19.56
C PHE A 210 -18.77 -3.89 20.53
N ASP A 211 -19.90 -4.01 21.23
CA ASP A 211 -20.27 -3.05 22.26
C ASP A 211 -19.18 -2.96 23.33
N SER A 212 -18.64 -4.10 23.77
CA SER A 212 -17.61 -4.16 24.81
C SER A 212 -16.29 -3.48 24.44
N VAL A 213 -15.99 -3.28 23.16
CA VAL A 213 -14.77 -2.60 22.69
C VAL A 213 -15.04 -1.21 22.12
N ASN A 214 -16.28 -0.73 22.17
CA ASN A 214 -16.67 0.58 21.65
C ASN A 214 -17.37 1.47 22.70
N GLY A 215 -17.14 1.16 23.98
CA GLY A 215 -17.70 1.90 25.11
C GLY A 215 -17.12 3.31 25.27
N SER A 216 -17.98 4.27 25.62
CA SER A 216 -17.61 5.67 25.87
C SER A 216 -17.54 5.98 27.37
N ARG A 217 -16.96 7.13 27.73
CA ARG A 217 -16.89 7.60 29.12
C ARG A 217 -18.28 7.77 29.76
N GLN A 218 -19.26 8.27 29.01
CA GLN A 218 -20.60 8.58 29.50
C GLN A 218 -21.59 7.54 28.99
N LYS A 219 -22.09 6.70 29.90
CA LYS A 219 -23.15 5.73 29.60
C LYS A 219 -24.51 6.37 29.84
N ASN A 220 -25.30 6.54 28.78
CA ASN A 220 -26.71 6.90 28.91
C ASN A 220 -27.42 5.81 29.73
N ARG A 221 -28.34 6.19 30.64
CA ARG A 221 -29.09 5.26 31.50
C ARG A 221 -29.83 4.17 30.72
N ASN A 222 -30.20 4.48 29.47
CA ASN A 222 -30.91 3.56 28.57
C ASN A 222 -29.99 2.87 27.54
N ALA A 223 -28.68 3.10 27.57
CA ALA A 223 -27.72 2.46 26.67
C ALA A 223 -27.40 1.04 27.12
N LYS A 224 -26.99 0.21 26.15
CA LYS A 224 -26.61 -1.18 26.41
C LYS A 224 -25.49 -1.27 27.48
N PRO A 225 -25.45 -2.36 28.27
CA PRO A 225 -24.55 -2.47 29.41
C PRO A 225 -23.07 -2.24 29.11
N LEU A 226 -22.62 -2.71 27.94
CA LEU A 226 -21.23 -2.73 27.48
C LEU A 226 -20.80 -1.46 26.72
N LEU A 227 -21.70 -0.50 26.50
CA LEU A 227 -21.35 0.78 25.83
C LEU A 227 -20.78 1.84 26.80
N GLY A 228 -20.52 1.46 28.05
CA GLY A 228 -19.92 2.33 29.06
C GLY A 228 -18.42 2.08 29.26
N PRO A 229 -17.80 2.74 30.24
CA PRO A 229 -16.39 2.50 30.56
C PRO A 229 -16.19 1.09 31.14
N ALA A 230 -15.07 0.45 30.80
CA ALA A 230 -14.66 -0.82 31.40
C ALA A 230 -13.97 -0.55 32.74
N THR A 231 -14.67 -0.82 33.84
CA THR A 231 -14.16 -0.74 35.22
C THR A 231 -13.82 -2.15 35.72
N PRO A 232 -13.02 -2.31 36.80
CA PRO A 232 -12.61 -3.62 37.31
C PRO A 232 -13.77 -4.57 37.62
N ASN A 233 -14.95 -4.02 37.95
CA ASN A 233 -16.15 -4.78 38.30
C ASN A 233 -17.20 -4.75 37.18
N SER A 234 -16.85 -4.29 35.99
CA SER A 234 -17.80 -4.21 34.87
C SER A 234 -17.94 -5.55 34.16
N ALA A 235 -19.10 -5.75 33.51
CA ALA A 235 -19.39 -6.97 32.75
C ALA A 235 -18.42 -7.22 31.57
N HIS A 236 -17.63 -6.22 31.16
CA HIS A 236 -16.67 -6.30 30.07
C HIS A 236 -15.66 -7.45 30.25
N HIS A 237 -15.12 -7.61 31.47
CA HIS A 237 -14.11 -8.63 31.74
C HIS A 237 -14.64 -10.05 31.49
N GLN A 238 -15.87 -10.31 31.95
CA GLN A 238 -16.52 -11.58 31.73
C GLN A 238 -16.73 -11.83 30.23
N ILE A 239 -17.24 -10.82 29.51
CA ILE A 239 -17.46 -10.88 28.05
C ILE A 239 -16.16 -11.12 27.28
N TRP A 240 -15.04 -10.51 27.69
CA TRP A 240 -13.76 -10.73 27.03
C TRP A 240 -13.18 -12.12 27.30
N ILE A 241 -13.29 -12.61 28.53
CA ILE A 241 -12.84 -13.96 28.90
C ILE A 241 -13.64 -14.99 28.12
N GLU A 242 -14.98 -14.89 28.15
CA GLU A 242 -15.88 -15.77 27.40
C GLU A 242 -15.65 -15.64 25.90
N GLY A 243 -15.51 -14.42 25.39
CA GLY A 243 -15.24 -14.16 23.98
C GLY A 243 -13.96 -14.80 23.49
N VAL A 244 -12.87 -14.74 24.27
CA VAL A 244 -11.62 -15.44 23.94
C VAL A 244 -11.85 -16.95 23.84
N GLN A 245 -12.63 -17.55 24.74
CA GLN A 245 -12.92 -19.00 24.68
C GLN A 245 -13.76 -19.34 23.46
N ILE A 246 -14.83 -18.57 23.21
CA ILE A 246 -15.72 -18.78 22.07
C ILE A 246 -14.94 -18.63 20.76
N PHE A 247 -14.17 -17.55 20.57
CA PHE A 247 -13.35 -17.36 19.38
C PHE A 247 -12.32 -18.47 19.19
N LYS A 248 -11.68 -18.98 20.25
CA LYS A 248 -10.77 -20.14 20.16
C LYS A 248 -11.50 -21.43 19.77
N SER A 249 -12.77 -21.56 20.12
CA SER A 249 -13.60 -22.71 19.74
C SER A 249 -14.08 -22.63 18.28
N MET A 250 -14.21 -21.41 17.73
CA MET A 250 -14.66 -21.19 16.36
C MET A 250 -13.69 -21.78 15.34
N LYS A 251 -14.24 -22.53 14.40
CA LYS A 251 -13.49 -23.14 13.29
C LYS A 251 -14.20 -22.79 12.00
N PHE A 252 -13.50 -22.17 11.07
CA PHE A 252 -14.05 -21.95 9.75
C PHE A 252 -13.94 -23.25 8.96
N VAL A 253 -15.06 -23.81 8.49
CA VAL A 253 -15.08 -25.03 7.70
C VAL A 253 -15.50 -24.67 6.28
N SER A 254 -14.65 -25.00 5.31
CA SER A 254 -14.97 -24.78 3.90
C SER A 254 -14.63 -26.03 3.10
N ASN A 255 -15.67 -26.64 2.51
CA ASN A 255 -15.64 -27.96 1.86
C ASN A 255 -15.12 -29.05 2.81
N GLY A 256 -15.65 -29.10 4.04
CA GLY A 256 -15.28 -30.09 5.06
C GLY A 256 -13.88 -29.90 5.69
N LYS A 257 -13.07 -28.95 5.20
CA LYS A 257 -11.73 -28.67 5.75
C LYS A 257 -11.76 -27.46 6.68
N LYS A 258 -11.21 -27.65 7.88
CA LYS A 258 -10.96 -26.57 8.85
C LYS A 258 -9.91 -25.60 8.30
N GLN A 259 -10.17 -24.31 8.41
CA GLN A 259 -9.29 -23.23 8.00
C GLN A 259 -9.04 -22.29 9.18
N SER A 260 -7.82 -21.76 9.25
CA SER A 260 -7.46 -20.68 10.17
C SER A 260 -7.79 -19.35 9.52
N VAL A 261 -8.50 -18.48 10.23
CA VAL A 261 -8.88 -17.15 9.75
C VAL A 261 -8.18 -16.10 10.62
N PRO A 262 -7.45 -15.13 10.03
CA PRO A 262 -6.76 -14.08 10.79
C PRO A 262 -7.67 -13.31 11.74
N SER A 263 -8.93 -13.05 11.35
CA SER A 263 -9.90 -12.30 12.16
C SER A 263 -10.14 -12.94 13.54
N ILE A 264 -10.27 -14.27 13.62
CA ILE A 264 -10.42 -14.98 14.90
C ILE A 264 -9.17 -14.81 15.78
N THR A 265 -7.99 -14.95 15.16
CA THR A 265 -6.71 -14.82 15.87
C THR A 265 -6.52 -13.41 16.42
N ASN A 266 -6.89 -12.40 15.63
CA ASN A 266 -6.82 -11.00 16.02
C ASN A 266 -7.81 -10.68 17.13
N TRP A 267 -9.05 -11.17 17.07
CA TRP A 267 -10.03 -11.00 18.16
C TRP A 267 -9.54 -11.61 19.48
N VAL A 268 -9.00 -12.84 19.43
CA VAL A 268 -8.40 -13.47 20.62
C VAL A 268 -7.28 -12.61 21.19
N TRP A 269 -6.41 -12.08 20.33
CA TRP A 269 -5.31 -11.22 20.74
C TRP A 269 -5.80 -9.91 21.36
N THR A 270 -6.71 -9.20 20.68
CA THR A 270 -7.27 -7.91 21.12
C THR A 270 -7.94 -8.02 22.48
N LEU A 271 -8.87 -8.97 22.65
CA LEU A 271 -9.57 -9.17 23.92
C LEU A 271 -8.61 -9.56 25.06
N SER A 272 -7.64 -10.42 24.77
CA SER A 272 -6.64 -10.84 25.77
C SER A 272 -5.74 -9.69 26.22
N ARG A 273 -5.42 -8.75 25.32
CA ARG A 273 -4.56 -7.59 25.63
C ARG A 273 -5.32 -6.52 26.38
N ILE A 274 -6.53 -6.20 25.95
CA ILE A 274 -7.39 -5.22 26.62
C ILE A 274 -7.66 -5.65 28.07
N ASN A 275 -7.96 -6.94 28.29
CA ASN A 275 -8.21 -7.45 29.65
C ASN A 275 -6.98 -7.34 30.57
N LYS A 276 -5.77 -7.44 30.02
CA LYS A 276 -4.53 -7.30 30.80
C LYS A 276 -4.17 -5.85 31.08
N LEU A 277 -4.46 -4.94 30.15
CA LEU A 277 -4.11 -3.52 30.23
C LEU A 277 -4.62 -2.87 31.52
N GLN A 278 -5.82 -3.23 31.99
CA GLN A 278 -6.35 -2.67 33.22
C GLN A 278 -5.57 -3.09 34.47
N ASN A 279 -5.19 -4.37 34.55
CA ASN A 279 -4.48 -4.94 35.69
C ASN A 279 -2.99 -4.58 35.68
N GLU A 280 -2.35 -4.54 34.51
CA GLU A 280 -0.92 -4.23 34.36
C GLU A 280 -0.61 -2.76 34.70
N PHE A 281 -1.55 -1.84 34.44
CA PHE A 281 -1.36 -0.40 34.62
C PHE A 281 -2.18 0.21 35.77
N ASN A 282 -2.89 -0.62 36.56
CA ASN A 282 -3.70 -0.20 37.71
C ASN A 282 -4.67 0.97 37.42
N VAL A 283 -5.36 0.91 36.28
CA VAL A 283 -6.29 1.97 35.82
C VAL A 283 -7.73 1.70 36.27
N SER A 284 -8.38 2.71 36.84
CA SER A 284 -9.74 2.59 37.42
C SER A 284 -10.85 2.43 36.38
N SER A 285 -10.61 2.85 35.14
CA SER A 285 -11.52 2.63 34.02
C SER A 285 -10.79 2.75 32.68
N VAL A 286 -11.17 1.94 31.69
CA VAL A 286 -10.65 1.99 30.32
C VAL A 286 -11.79 2.36 29.36
N TRP A 287 -11.56 3.33 28.46
CA TRP A 287 -12.57 3.83 27.52
C TRP A 287 -12.19 3.37 26.11
N LEU A 288 -12.79 2.27 25.70
CA LEU A 288 -12.27 1.48 24.58
C LEU A 288 -12.47 2.15 23.22
N ARG A 289 -13.49 3.02 23.10
CA ARG A 289 -13.64 3.88 21.92
C ARG A 289 -12.42 4.77 21.64
N HIS A 290 -11.66 5.15 22.66
CA HIS A 290 -10.46 5.98 22.48
C HIS A 290 -9.20 5.16 22.15
N LEU A 291 -9.30 3.83 22.16
CA LEU A 291 -8.24 2.95 21.68
C LEU A 291 -8.46 2.54 20.21
N ASN A 292 -9.53 3.03 19.58
CA ASN A 292 -9.80 2.82 18.17
C ASN A 292 -8.93 3.74 17.31
N GLN A 293 -8.47 3.26 16.14
CA GLN A 293 -7.64 4.01 15.19
C GLN A 293 -8.38 5.15 14.46
N ASP A 294 -9.65 5.41 14.83
CA ASP A 294 -10.60 6.28 14.14
C ASP A 294 -10.03 7.63 13.69
N PRO A 295 -9.22 8.41 14.45
CA PRO A 295 -8.73 9.70 13.96
C PRO A 295 -7.80 9.60 12.74
N LEU A 296 -6.93 8.58 12.70
CA LEU A 296 -6.03 8.34 11.57
C LEU A 296 -6.78 7.67 10.41
N GLU A 297 -7.69 6.75 10.71
CA GLU A 297 -8.57 6.14 9.71
C GLU A 297 -9.49 7.18 9.06
N ASN A 298 -10.01 8.14 9.83
CA ASN A 298 -10.85 9.22 9.31
C ASN A 298 -10.06 10.23 8.48
N PHE A 299 -8.82 10.56 8.89
CA PHE A 299 -7.98 11.48 8.12
C PHE A 299 -7.58 10.89 6.77
N PHE A 300 -7.06 9.65 6.76
CA PHE A 300 -6.65 9.00 5.52
C PHE A 300 -7.84 8.44 4.72
N GLY A 301 -8.92 8.02 5.39
CA GLY A 301 -10.17 7.56 4.79
C GLY A 301 -11.03 8.67 4.18
N ALA A 302 -10.69 9.95 4.43
CA ALA A 302 -11.23 11.08 3.65
C ALA A 302 -10.74 11.06 2.20
N CYS A 303 -9.65 10.33 1.90
CA CYS A 303 -9.23 10.01 0.56
C CYS A 303 -9.58 8.55 0.23
N GLY A 304 -9.97 8.29 -1.02
CA GLY A 304 -10.34 6.93 -1.43
C GLY A 304 -10.31 6.75 -2.93
N TRP A 305 -10.61 5.53 -3.34
CA TRP A 305 -10.71 5.13 -4.73
C TRP A 305 -11.87 5.87 -5.41
N ILE A 306 -11.58 6.57 -6.50
CA ILE A 306 -12.63 7.19 -7.31
C ILE A 306 -13.26 6.11 -8.19
N MET A 307 -14.59 6.10 -8.25
CA MET A 307 -15.33 5.19 -9.11
C MET A 307 -15.14 5.56 -10.59
N LEU A 308 -14.97 4.55 -11.43
CA LEU A 308 -14.97 4.71 -12.88
C LEU A 308 -16.33 5.25 -13.33
N SER A 309 -16.32 6.04 -14.41
CA SER A 309 -17.54 6.60 -15.00
C SER A 309 -18.32 5.57 -15.82
N LYS A 310 -17.67 4.49 -16.23
CA LYS A 310 -18.29 3.35 -16.92
C LYS A 310 -18.07 2.08 -16.10
N GLU A 311 -19.07 1.22 -16.07
CA GLU A 311 -18.89 -0.16 -15.59
C GLU A 311 -17.86 -0.85 -16.49
N PRO A 312 -16.87 -1.58 -15.92
CA PRO A 312 -15.88 -2.27 -16.74
C PRO A 312 -16.58 -3.32 -17.60
N ASN A 313 -16.39 -3.22 -18.92
CA ASN A 313 -16.80 -4.28 -19.83
C ASN A 313 -16.08 -5.59 -19.45
N ASP A 314 -16.78 -6.71 -19.57
CA ASP A 314 -16.28 -8.07 -19.33
C ASP A 314 -16.03 -8.49 -17.87
N GLY A 315 -16.52 -7.74 -16.88
CA GLY A 315 -16.41 -8.15 -15.46
C GLY A 315 -14.97 -8.21 -14.95
N VAL A 316 -14.04 -7.53 -15.63
CA VAL A 316 -12.64 -7.40 -15.21
C VAL A 316 -12.54 -6.31 -14.14
N GLU A 317 -12.10 -6.69 -12.95
CA GLU A 317 -11.91 -5.72 -11.86
C GLU A 317 -10.89 -4.62 -12.22
N PRO A 318 -11.16 -3.35 -11.89
CA PRO A 318 -10.20 -2.26 -12.06
C PRO A 318 -8.86 -2.54 -11.38
N VAL A 319 -7.79 -1.94 -11.88
CA VAL A 319 -6.50 -1.92 -11.19
C VAL A 319 -6.47 -0.72 -10.26
N TYR A 320 -6.24 -0.99 -8.98
CA TYR A 320 -6.04 0.02 -7.95
C TYR A 320 -4.55 0.22 -7.70
N ALA A 321 -4.02 1.36 -8.13
CA ALA A 321 -2.59 1.68 -8.00
C ALA A 321 -2.36 2.84 -7.04
N MET A 322 -1.30 2.79 -6.24
CA MET A 322 -0.81 3.92 -5.47
C MET A 322 0.44 4.48 -6.14
N VAL A 323 0.54 5.81 -6.27
CA VAL A 323 1.71 6.48 -6.85
C VAL A 323 2.28 7.48 -5.86
N ILE A 324 3.58 7.36 -5.60
CA ILE A 324 4.36 8.27 -4.76
C ILE A 324 5.59 8.74 -5.54
N ALA A 325 6.19 9.85 -5.12
CA ALA A 325 7.40 10.39 -5.74
C ALA A 325 8.26 11.13 -4.71
N ASP A 326 9.52 11.40 -5.06
CA ASP A 326 10.42 12.30 -4.35
C ASP A 326 10.47 12.01 -2.85
N THR A 327 10.77 10.77 -2.50
CA THR A 327 10.88 10.38 -1.08
C THR A 327 12.14 10.97 -0.43
N HIS A 328 13.19 11.25 -1.21
CA HIS A 328 14.46 11.85 -0.77
C HIS A 328 14.97 11.29 0.56
N LEU A 329 15.24 9.99 0.62
CA LEU A 329 15.88 9.42 1.81
C LEU A 329 17.21 10.13 2.08
N LEU A 330 17.37 10.67 3.29
CA LEU A 330 18.52 11.50 3.63
C LEU A 330 19.81 10.68 3.70
N GLY A 331 20.88 11.22 3.14
CA GLY A 331 22.18 10.57 3.12
C GLY A 331 23.03 10.93 4.33
N SER A 332 24.26 10.44 4.34
CA SER A 332 25.19 10.71 5.43
C SER A 332 25.92 12.05 5.31
N ARG A 333 25.94 12.68 4.11
CA ARG A 333 26.75 13.89 3.87
C ARG A 333 26.00 15.16 4.23
N ASN A 334 24.84 15.38 3.63
CA ASN A 334 24.01 16.56 3.78
C ASN A 334 22.76 16.28 4.64
N GLY A 335 22.59 15.04 5.10
CA GLY A 335 21.50 14.64 5.97
C GLY A 335 21.78 14.86 7.45
N HIS A 336 21.04 15.75 8.10
CA HIS A 336 21.06 15.85 9.57
C HIS A 336 20.29 14.70 10.21
N TRP A 337 20.84 14.07 11.25
CA TRP A 337 20.25 12.87 11.88
C TRP A 337 18.82 13.09 12.41
N PHE A 338 18.54 14.27 12.97
CA PHE A 338 17.21 14.61 13.49
C PHE A 338 16.19 14.83 12.36
N ASP A 339 16.62 15.46 11.25
CA ASP A 339 15.76 15.62 10.09
C ASP A 339 15.45 14.24 9.49
N LYS A 340 16.47 13.42 9.32
CA LYS A 340 16.35 12.03 8.86
C LYS A 340 15.34 11.23 9.68
N TRP A 341 15.51 11.19 11.00
CA TRP A 341 14.61 10.46 11.90
C TRP A 341 13.14 10.88 11.71
N ARG A 342 12.90 12.19 11.68
CA ARG A 342 11.55 12.77 11.60
C ARG A 342 10.90 12.58 10.24
N ARG A 343 11.62 12.85 9.14
CA ARG A 343 11.11 12.72 7.76
C ARG A 343 10.86 11.26 7.42
N GLU A 344 11.79 10.38 7.73
CA GLU A 344 11.64 8.94 7.46
C GLU A 344 10.54 8.32 8.34
N TRP A 345 10.40 8.75 9.60
CA TRP A 345 9.28 8.34 10.44
C TRP A 345 7.93 8.76 9.82
N GLN A 346 7.80 10.00 9.36
CA GLN A 346 6.58 10.47 8.71
C GLN A 346 6.24 9.65 7.47
N MET A 347 7.18 9.51 6.55
CA MET A 347 6.96 8.75 5.32
C MET A 347 6.58 7.31 5.63
N HIS A 348 7.29 6.66 6.56
CA HIS A 348 6.98 5.30 6.96
C HIS A 348 5.57 5.17 7.56
N ARG A 349 5.19 6.06 8.48
CA ARG A 349 3.85 6.02 9.08
C ARG A 349 2.77 6.26 8.04
N ALA A 350 2.92 7.29 7.21
CA ALA A 350 1.94 7.61 6.19
C ALA A 350 1.80 6.49 5.14
N PHE A 351 2.92 5.94 4.67
CA PHE A 351 2.90 4.86 3.69
C PHE A 351 2.26 3.59 4.27
N GLN A 352 2.66 3.15 5.47
CA GLN A 352 2.08 1.94 6.06
C GLN A 352 0.58 2.10 6.39
N THR A 353 0.15 3.31 6.78
CA THR A 353 -1.27 3.62 6.98
C THR A 353 -2.03 3.58 5.65
N ALA A 354 -1.53 4.23 4.60
CA ALA A 354 -2.13 4.19 3.27
C ALA A 354 -2.23 2.77 2.71
N MET A 355 -1.19 1.96 2.88
CA MET A 355 -1.19 0.54 2.50
C MET A 355 -2.26 -0.26 3.24
N THR A 356 -2.46 0.01 4.54
CA THR A 356 -3.45 -0.68 5.36
C THR A 356 -4.87 -0.30 4.96
N LEU A 357 -5.12 0.99 4.76
CA LEU A 357 -6.46 1.51 4.47
C LEU A 357 -6.91 1.23 3.04
N HIS A 358 -6.03 1.45 2.08
CA HIS A 358 -6.40 1.40 0.66
C HIS A 358 -6.12 0.04 0.03
N SER A 359 -5.15 -0.73 0.54
CA SER A 359 -4.78 -2.04 0.02
C SER A 359 -4.56 -2.08 -1.51
N PRO A 360 -3.67 -1.22 -2.07
CA PRO A 360 -3.46 -1.14 -3.51
C PRO A 360 -2.94 -2.45 -4.11
N ASN A 361 -3.31 -2.74 -5.36
CA ASN A 361 -2.79 -3.88 -6.12
C ASN A 361 -1.32 -3.69 -6.51
N VAL A 362 -0.92 -2.44 -6.78
CA VAL A 362 0.44 -2.08 -7.21
C VAL A 362 0.82 -0.69 -6.68
N VAL A 363 2.11 -0.51 -6.40
CA VAL A 363 2.70 0.77 -6.01
C VAL A 363 3.73 1.20 -7.05
N PHE A 364 3.65 2.45 -7.50
CA PHE A 364 4.67 3.08 -8.35
C PHE A 364 5.39 4.18 -7.59
N VAL A 365 6.73 4.21 -7.69
CA VAL A 365 7.59 5.22 -7.04
C VAL A 365 8.35 5.98 -8.12
N LEU A 366 8.06 7.28 -8.27
CA LEU A 366 8.52 8.09 -9.39
C LEU A 366 9.80 8.88 -9.09
N GLY A 367 10.92 8.16 -8.98
CA GLY A 367 12.26 8.75 -8.86
C GLY A 367 12.52 9.50 -7.57
N ASP A 368 13.78 9.94 -7.44
CA ASP A 368 14.34 10.62 -6.28
C ASP A 368 14.02 9.88 -4.97
N LEU A 369 14.35 8.58 -5.01
CA LEU A 369 14.25 7.71 -3.84
C LEU A 369 15.28 8.13 -2.79
N PHE A 370 16.49 8.49 -3.23
CA PHE A 370 17.62 8.83 -2.36
C PHE A 370 18.10 10.25 -2.63
N ASP A 371 18.35 11.03 -1.58
CA ASP A 371 18.81 12.43 -1.73
C ASP A 371 20.26 12.51 -2.26
N GLU A 372 21.08 11.51 -1.93
CA GLU A 372 22.52 11.45 -2.24
C GLU A 372 22.89 10.21 -3.06
N GLY A 373 21.91 9.56 -3.72
CA GLY A 373 22.13 8.35 -4.52
C GLY A 373 23.22 8.54 -5.57
N LYS A 374 23.27 9.70 -6.21
CA LYS A 374 24.28 10.11 -7.20
C LYS A 374 25.70 10.28 -6.65
N TRP A 375 25.87 10.40 -5.33
CA TRP A 375 27.17 10.70 -4.69
C TRP A 375 27.69 9.60 -3.78
N CYS A 376 26.81 8.75 -3.26
CA CYS A 376 27.18 7.78 -2.26
C CYS A 376 28.01 6.61 -2.84
N PRO A 377 28.97 6.06 -2.08
CA PRO A 377 29.67 4.83 -2.45
C PRO A 377 28.73 3.63 -2.44
N GLU A 378 29.13 2.53 -3.09
CA GLU A 378 28.27 1.34 -3.28
C GLU A 378 27.74 0.76 -1.97
N LYS A 379 28.53 0.77 -0.89
CA LYS A 379 28.08 0.30 0.43
C LYS A 379 26.91 1.14 0.95
N GLU A 380 27.03 2.46 0.92
CA GLU A 380 25.98 3.37 1.38
C GLU A 380 24.74 3.31 0.47
N PHE A 381 24.94 3.11 -0.84
CA PHE A 381 23.84 2.87 -1.77
C PHE A 381 23.06 1.60 -1.41
N ASN A 382 23.74 0.51 -1.03
CA ASN A 382 23.08 -0.70 -0.57
C ASN A 382 22.29 -0.46 0.73
N ASP A 383 22.86 0.28 1.69
CA ASP A 383 22.18 0.65 2.92
C ASP A 383 20.94 1.53 2.64
N TYR A 384 21.00 2.38 1.62
CA TYR A 384 19.88 3.17 1.13
C TYR A 384 18.75 2.30 0.60
N VAL A 385 19.07 1.33 -0.26
CA VAL A 385 18.11 0.39 -0.83
C VAL A 385 17.42 -0.44 0.26
N ASP A 386 18.20 -0.99 1.19
CA ASP A 386 17.66 -1.78 2.31
C ASP A 386 16.74 -0.94 3.20
N ARG A 387 17.13 0.32 3.46
CA ARG A 387 16.32 1.26 4.25
C ARG A 387 15.04 1.64 3.52
N PHE A 388 15.09 1.88 2.21
CA PHE A 388 13.92 2.16 1.40
C PHE A 388 12.89 1.03 1.48
N TYR A 389 13.29 -0.21 1.21
CA TYR A 389 12.36 -1.35 1.30
C TYR A 389 11.87 -1.62 2.73
N LYS A 390 12.63 -1.24 3.76
CA LYS A 390 12.17 -1.30 5.16
C LYS A 390 11.09 -0.26 5.46
N LEU A 391 11.25 0.98 4.98
CA LEU A 391 10.30 2.07 5.22
C LEU A 391 9.03 1.89 4.37
N PHE A 392 9.19 1.53 3.10
CA PHE A 392 8.13 1.36 2.10
C PHE A 392 7.77 -0.11 1.88
N LYS A 393 7.57 -0.83 2.98
CA LYS A 393 7.23 -2.25 2.92
C LYS A 393 5.80 -2.45 2.37
N VAL A 394 5.66 -3.29 1.35
CA VAL A 394 4.38 -3.74 0.79
C VAL A 394 4.03 -5.17 1.25
N PRO A 395 2.73 -5.55 1.33
CA PRO A 395 2.32 -6.90 1.70
C PRO A 395 2.54 -7.91 0.57
N ASP A 396 2.53 -9.20 0.92
CA ASP A 396 2.60 -10.29 -0.05
C ASP A 396 1.41 -10.20 -1.03
N GLY A 397 1.71 -10.07 -2.33
CA GLY A 397 0.71 -9.93 -3.40
C GLY A 397 0.59 -8.53 -3.99
N THR A 398 1.15 -7.50 -3.35
CA THR A 398 1.30 -6.17 -3.94
C THR A 398 2.70 -6.02 -4.51
N ALA A 399 2.81 -5.61 -5.77
CA ALA A 399 4.08 -5.29 -6.39
C ALA A 399 4.43 -3.81 -6.20
N MET A 400 5.71 -3.49 -6.06
CA MET A 400 6.22 -2.12 -6.06
C MET A 400 7.25 -1.95 -7.18
N TYR A 401 7.07 -0.95 -8.03
CA TYR A 401 7.97 -0.62 -9.12
C TYR A 401 8.49 0.81 -8.94
N ALA A 402 9.81 0.97 -8.99
CA ALA A 402 10.45 2.27 -8.93
C ALA A 402 11.02 2.64 -10.30
N VAL A 403 10.87 3.91 -10.68
CA VAL A 403 11.69 4.52 -11.72
C VAL A 403 12.76 5.36 -11.06
N VAL A 404 13.86 5.57 -11.77
CA VAL A 404 15.02 6.33 -11.30
C VAL A 404 14.77 7.83 -11.43
N GLY A 405 15.31 8.64 -10.52
CA GLY A 405 15.38 10.10 -10.62
C GLY A 405 16.81 10.65 -10.68
N ASN A 406 16.94 11.98 -10.78
CA ASN A 406 18.24 12.63 -10.93
C ASN A 406 19.04 12.65 -9.63
N HIS A 407 18.42 12.59 -8.44
CA HIS A 407 19.14 12.40 -7.19
C HIS A 407 19.64 10.97 -6.98
N ASP A 408 19.05 10.00 -7.66
CA ASP A 408 19.43 8.60 -7.54
C ASP A 408 20.71 8.26 -8.31
N ILE A 409 20.87 8.79 -9.53
CA ILE A 409 22.02 8.49 -10.42
C ILE A 409 22.72 9.72 -11.03
N GLY A 410 22.17 10.91 -10.83
CA GLY A 410 22.68 12.17 -11.39
C GLY A 410 21.79 12.72 -12.51
N PHE A 411 21.93 14.01 -12.80
CA PHE A 411 21.54 14.57 -14.10
C PHE A 411 22.38 13.92 -15.20
N HIS A 412 21.86 13.91 -16.43
CA HIS A 412 22.41 13.14 -17.54
C HIS A 412 23.94 13.25 -17.70
N TYR A 413 24.45 14.48 -17.73
CA TYR A 413 25.90 14.76 -17.89
C TYR A 413 26.81 14.17 -16.81
N ARG A 414 26.27 13.73 -15.65
CA ARG A 414 27.03 13.09 -14.57
C ARG A 414 26.78 11.59 -14.44
N ILE A 415 25.89 11.01 -15.25
CA ILE A 415 25.57 9.59 -15.15
C ILE A 415 26.75 8.77 -15.66
N THR A 416 27.22 7.85 -14.83
CA THR A 416 28.20 6.84 -15.24
C THR A 416 27.52 5.48 -15.42
N PRO A 417 28.10 4.56 -16.22
CA PRO A 417 27.58 3.20 -16.36
C PRO A 417 27.43 2.47 -15.01
N HIS A 418 28.30 2.76 -14.04
CA HIS A 418 28.22 2.18 -12.70
C HIS A 418 26.98 2.69 -11.94
N LEU A 419 26.71 4.00 -11.96
CA LEU A 419 25.54 4.59 -11.26
C LEU A 419 24.22 4.06 -11.84
N ALA A 420 24.09 4.02 -13.17
CA ALA A 420 22.92 3.45 -13.82
C ALA A 420 22.74 1.96 -13.49
N LYS A 421 23.81 1.16 -13.63
CA LYS A 421 23.77 -0.29 -13.43
C LYS A 421 23.48 -0.70 -11.98
N ARG A 422 24.04 0.01 -11.00
CA ARG A 422 23.78 -0.32 -9.58
C ARG A 422 22.33 -0.04 -9.19
N PHE A 423 21.72 1.02 -9.71
CA PHE A 423 20.30 1.31 -9.50
C PHE A 423 19.42 0.27 -10.19
N GLU A 424 19.68 0.01 -11.48
CA GLU A 424 18.95 -1.00 -12.27
C GLU A 424 18.96 -2.37 -11.57
N SER A 425 20.12 -2.83 -11.14
CA SER A 425 20.27 -4.16 -10.52
C SER A 425 19.62 -4.25 -9.13
N LYS A 426 19.75 -3.23 -8.29
CA LYS A 426 19.26 -3.28 -6.90
C LYS A 426 17.76 -3.04 -6.79
N LEU A 427 17.20 -2.17 -7.64
CA LEU A 427 15.77 -1.86 -7.64
C LEU A 427 14.98 -2.52 -8.77
N LYS A 428 15.65 -3.32 -9.62
CA LYS A 428 15.05 -3.99 -10.79
C LYS A 428 14.35 -3.00 -11.72
N SER A 429 15.02 -1.87 -11.95
CA SER A 429 14.53 -0.73 -12.71
C SER A 429 15.40 -0.55 -13.96
N PRO A 430 15.13 -1.32 -15.04
CA PRO A 430 15.84 -1.14 -16.30
C PRO A 430 15.50 0.23 -16.92
N PRO A 431 16.25 0.68 -17.95
CA PRO A 431 15.98 1.97 -18.59
C PRO A 431 14.54 2.09 -19.08
N VAL A 432 13.94 1.00 -19.58
CA VAL A 432 12.52 0.93 -19.93
C VAL A 432 11.91 -0.39 -19.47
N GLN A 433 10.72 -0.34 -18.86
CA GLN A 433 9.99 -1.53 -18.42
C GLN A 433 8.52 -1.46 -18.83
N LEU A 434 8.02 -2.52 -19.49
CA LEU A 434 6.59 -2.70 -19.77
C LEU A 434 5.96 -3.61 -18.71
N ILE A 435 5.00 -3.07 -17.96
CA ILE A 435 4.20 -3.80 -16.98
C ILE A 435 2.75 -3.89 -17.46
N SER A 436 2.20 -5.11 -17.50
CA SER A 436 0.81 -5.35 -17.91
C SER A 436 0.02 -5.96 -16.76
N ILE A 437 -1.08 -5.31 -16.35
CA ILE A 437 -1.96 -5.77 -15.27
C ILE A 437 -3.40 -5.65 -15.74
N ARG A 438 -4.11 -6.77 -15.88
CA ARG A 438 -5.54 -6.81 -16.25
C ARG A 438 -5.87 -5.96 -17.50
N GLY A 439 -5.08 -6.11 -18.57
CA GLY A 439 -5.25 -5.35 -19.81
C GLY A 439 -4.79 -3.88 -19.76
N ASN A 440 -4.25 -3.41 -18.64
CA ASN A 440 -3.65 -2.09 -18.50
C ASN A 440 -2.13 -2.18 -18.66
N HIS A 441 -1.55 -1.29 -19.45
CA HIS A 441 -0.12 -1.29 -19.75
C HIS A 441 0.55 -0.03 -19.21
N PHE A 442 1.63 -0.21 -18.47
CA PHE A 442 2.46 0.85 -17.91
C PHE A 442 3.84 0.77 -18.53
N VAL A 443 4.32 1.89 -19.09
CA VAL A 443 5.67 2.01 -19.64
C VAL A 443 6.46 2.88 -18.68
N LEU A 444 7.33 2.24 -17.90
CA LEU A 444 8.20 2.88 -16.93
C LEU A 444 9.49 3.29 -17.64
N ILE A 445 9.89 4.56 -17.52
CA ILE A 445 11.00 5.13 -18.30
C ILE A 445 11.97 5.85 -17.37
N ASN A 446 13.26 5.55 -17.54
CA ASN A 446 14.36 6.36 -17.03
C ASN A 446 14.41 7.68 -17.82
N SER A 447 13.80 8.74 -17.29
CA SER A 447 13.73 10.04 -17.98
C SER A 447 15.09 10.70 -18.21
N MET A 448 16.10 10.41 -17.38
CA MET A 448 17.45 10.94 -17.56
C MET A 448 18.13 10.30 -18.77
N ALA A 449 17.64 9.17 -19.27
CA ALA A 449 18.12 8.54 -20.50
C ALA A 449 17.41 9.07 -21.77
N MET A 450 16.56 10.10 -21.63
CA MET A 450 15.86 10.77 -22.73
C MET A 450 16.55 12.08 -23.13
N GLU A 451 17.88 12.16 -22.99
CA GLU A 451 18.68 13.33 -23.37
C GLU A 451 18.70 13.58 -24.89
N GLY A 452 18.77 12.49 -25.65
CA GLY A 452 18.88 12.52 -27.11
C GLY A 452 20.32 12.57 -27.66
N ASP A 453 21.34 12.40 -26.82
CA ASP A 453 22.76 12.48 -27.22
C ASP A 453 23.35 11.18 -27.83
N GLY A 454 22.57 10.10 -27.89
CA GLY A 454 23.00 8.82 -28.46
C GLY A 454 24.00 8.04 -27.61
N CYS A 455 24.28 8.41 -26.36
CA CYS A 455 25.15 7.62 -25.49
C CYS A 455 24.57 6.21 -25.26
N ASN A 456 25.39 5.27 -24.74
CA ASN A 456 24.97 3.88 -24.55
C ASN A 456 23.67 3.71 -23.74
N LEU A 457 23.43 4.56 -22.73
CA LEU A 457 22.21 4.54 -21.93
C LEU A 457 20.99 5.03 -22.74
N CYS A 458 21.13 6.15 -23.46
CA CYS A 458 20.09 6.72 -24.32
C CYS A 458 19.76 5.76 -25.49
N ALA A 459 20.77 5.25 -26.18
CA ALA A 459 20.59 4.33 -27.30
C ALA A 459 19.86 3.05 -26.90
N ARG A 460 20.20 2.47 -25.73
CA ARG A 460 19.48 1.33 -25.15
C ARG A 460 18.02 1.69 -24.84
N THR A 461 17.77 2.85 -24.25
CA THR A 461 16.43 3.33 -23.90
C THR A 461 15.54 3.50 -25.14
N VAL A 462 16.06 4.17 -26.17
CA VAL A 462 15.38 4.35 -27.47
C VAL A 462 15.08 2.99 -28.12
N ALA A 463 16.03 2.05 -28.11
CA ALA A 463 15.83 0.72 -28.66
C ALA A 463 14.74 -0.08 -27.89
N GLU A 464 14.72 0.01 -26.56
CA GLU A 464 13.72 -0.64 -25.72
C GLU A 464 12.32 -0.02 -25.93
N ILE A 465 12.21 1.31 -26.06
CA ILE A 465 10.95 2.00 -26.43
C ILE A 465 10.47 1.55 -27.81
N ALA A 466 11.35 1.50 -28.82
CA ALA A 466 10.99 1.06 -30.16
C ALA A 466 10.48 -0.39 -30.17
N ASN A 467 11.08 -1.27 -29.38
CA ASN A 467 10.60 -2.64 -29.20
C ASN A 467 9.19 -2.68 -28.57
N ILE A 468 8.96 -1.90 -27.50
CA ILE A 468 7.64 -1.80 -26.87
C ILE A 468 6.61 -1.20 -27.83
N SER A 469 6.97 -0.17 -28.60
CA SER A 469 6.13 0.42 -29.64
C SER A 469 5.68 -0.63 -30.66
N ASN A 470 6.60 -1.50 -31.12
CA ASN A 470 6.26 -2.60 -32.01
C ASN A 470 5.29 -3.60 -31.37
N ILE A 471 5.47 -3.95 -30.10
CA ILE A 471 4.54 -4.81 -29.36
C ILE A 471 3.15 -4.18 -29.29
N LEU A 472 3.05 -2.88 -28.95
CA LEU A 472 1.78 -2.16 -28.87
C LEU A 472 1.08 -2.08 -30.23
N LYS A 473 1.80 -1.72 -31.30
CA LYS A 473 1.30 -1.70 -32.69
C LYS A 473 0.78 -3.07 -33.14
N CYS A 474 1.52 -4.14 -32.82
CA CYS A 474 1.10 -5.50 -33.13
C CYS A 474 -0.11 -5.96 -32.32
N SER A 475 -0.29 -5.42 -31.11
CA SER A 475 -1.42 -5.75 -30.24
C SER A 475 -2.67 -4.96 -30.60
N SER A 476 -2.52 -3.76 -31.16
CA SER A 476 -3.64 -2.92 -31.62
C SER A 476 -4.23 -3.37 -32.96
N GLY A 477 -3.61 -4.33 -33.64
CA GLY A 477 -4.01 -4.76 -34.98
C GLY A 477 -3.55 -3.80 -36.09
N SER A 478 -2.59 -2.90 -35.82
CA SER A 478 -2.05 -2.00 -36.82
C SER A 478 -1.38 -2.75 -37.97
N SER A 479 -1.62 -2.29 -39.21
CA SER A 479 -0.93 -2.77 -40.41
C SER A 479 0.58 -2.52 -40.38
N LEU A 480 1.04 -1.58 -39.54
CA LEU A 480 2.46 -1.26 -39.33
C LEU A 480 3.17 -2.22 -38.35
N CYS A 481 2.50 -3.29 -37.93
CA CYS A 481 3.09 -4.32 -37.09
C CYS A 481 4.25 -5.03 -37.81
N LYS A 482 5.46 -4.94 -37.24
CA LYS A 482 6.68 -5.60 -37.76
C LYS A 482 7.09 -6.85 -36.94
N GLY A 483 6.36 -7.17 -35.87
CA GLY A 483 6.73 -8.22 -34.91
C GLY A 483 5.68 -9.32 -34.74
N LYS A 484 6.04 -10.37 -34.00
CA LYS A 484 5.12 -11.49 -33.68
C LYS A 484 4.54 -11.41 -32.27
N LYS A 485 5.20 -10.69 -31.36
CA LYS A 485 4.78 -10.59 -29.95
C LYS A 485 3.56 -9.69 -29.82
N ARG A 486 2.53 -10.18 -29.12
CA ARG A 486 1.29 -9.48 -28.86
C ARG A 486 0.93 -9.56 -27.38
N LEU A 487 0.22 -8.55 -26.89
CA LEU A 487 -0.37 -8.50 -25.56
C LEU A 487 -1.68 -9.28 -25.58
N GLU A 488 -2.06 -9.87 -24.45
CA GLU A 488 -3.30 -10.64 -24.32
C GLU A 488 -4.55 -9.79 -24.58
N SER A 489 -4.53 -8.58 -24.04
CA SER A 489 -5.52 -7.53 -24.30
C SER A 489 -4.75 -6.24 -24.54
N TYR A 490 -5.18 -5.45 -25.52
CA TYR A 490 -4.55 -4.18 -25.85
C TYR A 490 -5.31 -3.01 -25.21
N SER A 491 -4.54 -2.07 -24.65
CA SER A 491 -4.98 -0.71 -24.37
C SER A 491 -3.86 0.28 -24.67
N ARG A 492 -4.19 1.56 -24.82
CA ARG A 492 -3.16 2.62 -24.88
C ARG A 492 -2.40 2.65 -23.55
N PRO A 493 -1.06 2.76 -23.56
CA PRO A 493 -0.26 2.68 -22.35
C PRO A 493 -0.39 3.93 -21.48
N ILE A 494 0.05 3.80 -20.23
CA ILE A 494 0.28 4.88 -19.29
C ILE A 494 1.80 5.03 -19.12
N ILE A 495 2.33 6.23 -19.34
CA ILE A 495 3.75 6.51 -19.12
C ILE A 495 3.97 6.80 -17.64
N MET A 496 5.01 6.22 -17.05
CA MET A 496 5.44 6.44 -15.67
C MET A 496 6.92 6.81 -15.67
N GLN A 497 7.27 8.02 -15.27
CA GLN A 497 8.66 8.50 -15.28
C GLN A 497 8.90 9.55 -14.19
N HIS A 498 10.13 10.01 -14.03
CA HIS A 498 10.48 11.01 -13.02
C HIS A 498 10.34 12.45 -13.55
N TYR A 499 10.98 12.82 -14.67
CA TYR A 499 10.77 14.17 -15.23
C TYR A 499 9.37 14.33 -15.84
N PRO A 500 8.71 15.48 -15.68
CA PRO A 500 7.51 15.78 -16.45
C PRO A 500 7.83 15.82 -17.96
N LEU A 501 6.80 15.65 -18.78
CA LEU A 501 6.88 15.94 -20.20
C LEU A 501 7.16 17.42 -20.42
N TYR A 502 7.62 17.76 -21.64
CA TYR A 502 7.93 19.13 -22.00
C TYR A 502 6.73 20.07 -21.76
N ARG A 503 7.01 21.14 -21.02
CA ARG A 503 6.16 22.33 -20.86
C ARG A 503 7.05 23.51 -20.49
N GLU A 504 6.65 24.72 -20.89
CA GLU A 504 7.45 25.94 -20.70
C GLU A 504 7.60 26.36 -19.24
N SER A 505 6.59 26.07 -18.41
CA SER A 505 6.58 26.34 -16.96
C SER A 505 5.39 25.64 -16.30
N ASP A 506 5.32 25.72 -14.98
CA ASP A 506 4.14 25.30 -14.21
C ASP A 506 3.02 26.36 -14.17
N SER A 507 3.11 27.44 -14.95
CA SER A 507 2.15 28.57 -14.91
C SER A 507 0.69 28.16 -15.15
N VAL A 508 0.49 27.09 -15.94
CA VAL A 508 -0.83 26.49 -16.23
C VAL A 508 -1.43 25.70 -15.06
N CYS A 509 -0.62 25.33 -14.06
CA CYS A 509 -1.04 24.52 -12.93
C CYS A 509 -1.80 25.39 -11.91
N THR A 510 -3.12 25.19 -11.79
CA THR A 510 -3.99 26.02 -10.93
C THR A 510 -4.40 25.35 -9.62
N GLU A 511 -3.97 24.12 -9.41
CA GLU A 511 -4.34 23.32 -8.24
C GLU A 511 -3.78 23.92 -6.93
N PRO A 512 -4.43 23.73 -5.77
CA PRO A 512 -3.97 24.31 -4.49
C PRO A 512 -2.57 23.86 -4.05
N ASP A 513 -2.07 22.75 -4.59
CA ASP A 513 -0.76 22.17 -4.33
C ASP A 513 0.21 22.28 -5.51
N ALA A 514 -0.11 23.13 -6.49
CA ALA A 514 0.83 23.60 -7.51
C ALA A 514 1.98 24.40 -6.88
N ALA A 515 3.01 24.68 -7.67
CA ALA A 515 4.08 25.57 -7.26
C ALA A 515 3.49 26.95 -6.88
N PRO A 516 3.97 27.59 -5.80
CA PRO A 516 3.52 28.91 -5.42
C PRO A 516 4.03 29.97 -6.42
N LEU A 517 3.39 31.14 -6.45
CA LEU A 517 3.96 32.29 -7.15
C LEU A 517 5.12 32.90 -6.34
N PRO A 518 6.21 33.37 -6.98
CA PRO A 518 6.43 33.44 -8.43
C PRO A 518 7.06 32.18 -9.05
N GLU A 519 7.48 31.19 -8.24
CA GLU A 519 8.18 29.98 -8.67
C GLU A 519 7.48 29.27 -9.84
N ARG A 520 6.16 29.15 -9.77
CA ARG A 520 5.32 28.55 -10.80
C ARG A 520 5.48 29.15 -12.20
N ASN A 521 5.82 30.43 -12.29
CA ASN A 521 6.00 31.14 -13.57
C ASN A 521 7.45 31.08 -14.08
N GLY A 522 8.36 30.44 -13.35
CA GLY A 522 9.72 30.21 -13.80
C GLY A 522 9.74 29.34 -15.05
N LEU A 523 10.52 29.76 -16.06
CA LEU A 523 10.72 28.97 -17.26
C LEU A 523 11.49 27.70 -16.93
N PHE A 524 11.00 26.57 -17.44
CA PHE A 524 11.65 25.28 -17.34
C PHE A 524 12.83 25.20 -18.31
N GLU A 525 13.92 24.64 -17.82
CA GLU A 525 15.06 24.23 -18.62
C GLU A 525 14.85 22.79 -19.11
N GLU A 526 14.78 22.61 -20.42
CA GLU A 526 14.70 21.30 -21.05
C GLU A 526 15.86 20.40 -20.62
N ARG A 527 15.60 19.10 -20.46
CA ARG A 527 16.58 18.08 -20.00
C ARG A 527 17.02 18.27 -18.54
N TRP A 528 16.44 19.24 -17.84
CA TRP A 528 16.73 19.52 -16.43
C TRP A 528 15.47 19.51 -15.58
N ASP A 529 14.55 20.45 -15.84
CA ASP A 529 13.29 20.59 -15.12
C ASP A 529 12.17 19.72 -15.74
N CYS A 530 12.27 19.45 -17.04
CA CYS A 530 11.36 18.61 -17.82
C CYS A 530 12.11 17.89 -18.95
N LEU A 531 11.46 16.91 -19.60
CA LEU A 531 11.99 16.36 -20.84
C LEU A 531 12.09 17.43 -21.93
N SER A 532 13.01 17.23 -22.88
CA SER A 532 13.03 18.09 -24.06
C SER A 532 11.76 17.94 -24.89
N LYS A 533 11.46 18.96 -25.71
CA LYS A 533 10.32 18.92 -26.63
C LYS A 533 10.43 17.74 -27.58
N GLU A 534 11.62 17.49 -28.13
CA GLU A 534 11.86 16.39 -29.06
C GLU A 534 11.66 15.02 -28.39
N SER A 535 12.16 14.84 -27.17
CA SER A 535 11.99 13.58 -26.42
C SER A 535 10.53 13.35 -26.03
N THR A 536 9.79 14.42 -25.73
CA THR A 536 8.36 14.36 -25.45
C THR A 536 7.58 13.92 -26.69
N GLU A 537 7.82 14.54 -27.84
CA GLU A 537 7.20 14.18 -29.12
C GLU A 537 7.53 12.73 -29.50
N TYR A 538 8.80 12.31 -29.37
CA TYR A 538 9.23 10.94 -29.62
C TYR A 538 8.45 9.92 -28.77
N LEU A 539 8.25 10.18 -27.47
CA LEU A 539 7.50 9.29 -26.59
C LEU A 539 6.02 9.21 -27.00
N VAL A 540 5.41 10.35 -27.29
CA VAL A 540 3.99 10.43 -27.67
C VAL A 540 3.73 9.69 -28.98
N GLU A 541 4.56 9.90 -30.00
CA GLU A 541 4.45 9.24 -31.30
C GLU A 541 4.72 7.74 -31.24
N ASN A 542 5.67 7.29 -30.41
CA ASN A 542 5.99 5.88 -30.34
C ASN A 542 5.01 5.08 -29.47
N LEU A 543 4.48 5.69 -28.40
CA LEU A 543 3.69 4.98 -27.39
C LEU A 543 2.19 5.30 -27.44
N HIS A 544 1.77 6.44 -28.02
CA HIS A 544 0.37 6.90 -28.05
C HIS A 544 -0.30 6.80 -26.66
N PRO A 545 0.29 7.41 -25.61
CA PRO A 545 -0.15 7.21 -24.23
C PRO A 545 -1.56 7.76 -24.01
N ARG A 546 -2.33 7.19 -23.08
CA ARG A 546 -3.62 7.75 -22.64
C ARG A 546 -3.55 8.53 -21.34
N ALA A 547 -2.45 8.38 -20.60
CA ALA A 547 -2.09 9.20 -19.46
C ALA A 547 -0.56 9.16 -19.27
N ALA A 548 -0.02 10.18 -18.62
CA ALA A 548 1.38 10.21 -18.20
C ALA A 548 1.48 10.65 -16.73
N PHE A 549 2.41 10.05 -16.00
CA PHE A 549 2.74 10.44 -14.64
C PHE A 549 4.23 10.80 -14.55
N GLY A 550 4.50 12.03 -14.14
CA GLY A 550 5.82 12.57 -13.83
C GLY A 550 5.94 12.98 -12.36
N ALA A 551 7.07 13.56 -11.98
CA ALA A 551 7.39 14.04 -10.63
C ALA A 551 8.41 15.20 -10.73
N HIS A 552 9.50 15.17 -9.94
CA HIS A 552 10.66 16.06 -10.01
C HIS A 552 10.44 17.49 -9.52
N THR A 553 9.37 18.17 -9.95
CA THR A 553 9.10 19.56 -9.53
C THR A 553 8.67 19.65 -8.07
N HIS A 554 8.47 18.50 -7.39
CA HIS A 554 7.87 18.35 -6.07
C HIS A 554 6.43 18.86 -5.96
N HIS A 555 5.92 19.58 -6.96
CA HIS A 555 4.61 20.22 -7.02
C HIS A 555 3.59 19.40 -7.79
N SER A 556 2.31 19.49 -7.43
CA SER A 556 1.26 18.78 -8.16
C SER A 556 0.83 19.62 -9.34
N CYS A 557 0.79 19.03 -10.52
CA CYS A 557 0.29 19.68 -11.72
C CYS A 557 -0.54 18.71 -12.55
N VAL A 558 -1.52 19.25 -13.25
CA VAL A 558 -2.34 18.52 -14.22
C VAL A 558 -2.31 19.29 -15.52
N VAL A 559 -1.79 18.67 -16.58
CA VAL A 559 -1.65 19.30 -17.89
C VAL A 559 -2.36 18.45 -18.93
N ARG A 560 -3.16 19.10 -19.78
CA ARG A 560 -3.79 18.45 -20.93
C ARG A 560 -2.88 18.61 -22.14
N HIS A 561 -2.37 17.49 -22.64
CA HIS A 561 -1.53 17.46 -23.82
C HIS A 561 -2.38 17.19 -25.07
N SER A 562 -2.03 17.85 -26.17
CA SER A 562 -2.69 17.70 -27.46
C SER A 562 -1.65 17.79 -28.57
N PHE A 563 -1.27 16.64 -29.13
CA PHE A 563 -0.33 16.52 -30.23
C PHE A 563 -1.08 16.24 -31.53
N VAL A 564 -0.70 16.92 -32.61
CA VAL A 564 -1.31 16.76 -33.96
C VAL A 564 -0.19 16.41 -34.96
N PRO A 565 0.27 15.15 -35.02
CA PRO A 565 1.33 14.75 -35.95
C PRO A 565 0.93 14.89 -37.42
N THR A 566 -0.36 14.71 -37.73
CA THR A 566 -0.95 14.92 -39.06
C THR A 566 -2.33 15.56 -38.91
N PRO A 567 -2.88 16.25 -39.93
CA PRO A 567 -4.22 16.85 -39.86
C PRO A 567 -5.33 15.88 -39.39
N ASP A 568 -5.23 14.61 -39.79
CA ASP A 568 -6.22 13.57 -39.46
C ASP A 568 -5.89 12.77 -38.19
N HIS A 569 -4.77 13.05 -37.53
CA HIS A 569 -4.33 12.28 -36.36
C HIS A 569 -4.05 13.22 -35.18
N LYS A 570 -4.85 13.08 -34.13
CA LYS A 570 -4.71 13.85 -32.89
C LYS A 570 -4.54 12.91 -31.71
N ILE A 571 -3.48 13.11 -30.92
CA ILE A 571 -3.20 12.37 -29.70
C ILE A 571 -3.41 13.32 -28.52
N GLU A 572 -4.48 13.07 -27.76
CA GLU A 572 -4.76 13.78 -26.52
C GLU A 572 -4.64 12.84 -25.32
N PHE A 573 -4.11 13.36 -24.21
CA PHE A 573 -4.03 12.69 -22.92
C PHE A 573 -3.79 13.71 -21.80
N ILE A 574 -3.90 13.25 -20.55
CA ILE A 574 -3.62 14.05 -19.37
C ILE A 574 -2.29 13.60 -18.76
N GLU A 575 -1.43 14.56 -18.45
CA GLU A 575 -0.25 14.37 -17.63
C GLU A 575 -0.55 14.81 -16.19
N TYR A 576 -0.11 13.99 -15.24
CA TYR A 576 -0.15 14.28 -13.82
C TYR A 576 1.27 14.33 -13.26
N THR A 577 1.70 15.49 -12.75
CA THR A 577 2.91 15.59 -11.95
C THR A 577 2.57 15.23 -10.50
N VAL A 578 3.20 14.19 -9.99
CA VAL A 578 3.01 13.66 -8.64
C VAL A 578 3.84 14.50 -7.67
N PRO A 579 3.23 15.07 -6.63
CA PRO A 579 3.94 15.87 -5.65
C PRO A 579 4.80 15.01 -4.73
N SER A 580 5.79 15.63 -4.08
CA SER A 580 6.68 14.91 -3.16
C SER A 580 5.92 14.27 -1.99
N PHE A 581 6.35 13.05 -1.64
CA PHE A 581 5.88 12.28 -0.49
C PHE A 581 6.57 12.68 0.82
N SER A 582 7.48 13.66 0.81
CA SER A 582 8.32 14.01 1.95
C SER A 582 8.08 15.43 2.44
N TRP A 583 8.04 15.60 3.76
CA TRP A 583 8.00 16.94 4.33
C TRP A 583 9.27 17.79 4.07
N ARG A 584 10.35 17.15 3.60
CA ARG A 584 11.60 17.86 3.29
C ARG A 584 11.42 18.78 2.09
N ASN A 585 10.65 18.35 1.11
CA ASN A 585 10.41 19.08 -0.12
C ASN A 585 9.18 20.00 0.00
N ARG A 586 8.22 19.66 0.87
CA ARG A 586 6.99 20.48 1.05
C ARG A 586 6.23 20.24 2.34
N LEU A 587 5.49 21.26 2.80
CA LEU A 587 4.79 21.23 4.09
C LEU A 587 3.51 20.37 4.10
N ASP A 588 2.92 20.11 2.93
CA ASP A 588 1.67 19.38 2.72
C ASP A 588 1.83 18.23 1.71
N PRO A 589 2.74 17.27 1.98
CA PRO A 589 3.08 16.23 1.02
C PRO A 589 1.88 15.31 0.74
N LYS A 590 1.86 14.71 -0.44
CA LYS A 590 0.69 13.95 -0.93
C LYS A 590 1.13 12.71 -1.70
N TYR A 591 0.14 11.89 -2.04
CA TYR A 591 0.28 10.75 -2.95
C TYR A 591 -1.00 10.58 -3.77
N TYR A 592 -0.91 9.84 -4.86
CA TYR A 592 -2.06 9.57 -5.72
C TYR A 592 -2.56 8.14 -5.56
N LEU A 593 -3.88 7.99 -5.62
CA LEU A 593 -4.57 6.72 -5.78
C LEU A 593 -5.21 6.70 -7.18
N LEU A 594 -4.96 5.66 -7.94
CA LEU A 594 -5.45 5.48 -9.29
C LEU A 594 -6.46 4.34 -9.34
N THR A 595 -7.61 4.60 -9.95
CA THR A 595 -8.55 3.54 -10.38
C THR A 595 -8.48 3.44 -11.89
N ILE A 596 -8.09 2.28 -12.41
CA ILE A 596 -7.68 2.13 -13.81
C ILE A 596 -8.46 0.99 -14.47
N SER A 597 -9.10 1.27 -15.61
CA SER A 597 -9.56 0.29 -16.60
C SER A 597 -8.82 0.51 -17.92
N PRO A 598 -8.91 -0.40 -18.91
CA PRO A 598 -8.31 -0.20 -20.24
C PRO A 598 -8.71 1.12 -20.94
N GLU A 599 -9.89 1.66 -20.62
CA GLU A 599 -10.49 2.86 -21.23
C GLU A 599 -10.27 4.11 -20.39
N GLU A 600 -10.20 3.99 -19.07
CA GLU A 600 -10.25 5.14 -18.15
C GLU A 600 -9.16 5.09 -17.07
N VAL A 601 -8.66 6.28 -16.70
CA VAL A 601 -7.76 6.50 -15.56
C VAL A 601 -8.38 7.57 -14.68
N LYS A 602 -8.77 7.23 -13.45
CA LYS A 602 -9.22 8.20 -12.44
C LYS A 602 -8.14 8.40 -11.39
N VAL A 603 -7.90 9.66 -11.01
CA VAL A 603 -6.85 10.06 -10.06
C VAL A 603 -7.46 10.72 -8.84
N SER A 604 -7.18 10.17 -7.66
CA SER A 604 -7.51 10.75 -6.37
C SER A 604 -6.24 11.26 -5.69
N LYS A 605 -6.22 12.52 -5.28
CA LYS A 605 -5.06 13.13 -4.60
C LYS A 605 -5.25 13.06 -3.09
N CYS A 606 -4.39 12.32 -2.41
CA CYS A 606 -4.47 12.10 -0.97
C CYS A 606 -3.44 12.92 -0.21
N GLY A 607 -3.91 13.84 0.64
CA GLY A 607 -3.05 14.62 1.52
C GLY A 607 -2.51 13.81 2.69
N MET A 608 -1.28 14.10 3.09
CA MET A 608 -0.73 13.62 4.36
C MET A 608 -0.81 14.70 5.43
N PRO A 609 -0.69 14.34 6.73
CA PRO A 609 -0.70 15.33 7.79
C PRO A 609 0.37 16.39 7.57
N ARG A 610 0.02 17.66 7.77
CA ARG A 610 0.98 18.76 7.73
C ARG A 610 1.91 18.67 8.93
N GLU A 611 3.17 19.05 8.72
CA GLU A 611 4.20 18.97 9.74
C GLU A 611 3.83 19.75 11.01
N TRP A 612 3.39 21.00 10.84
CA TRP A 612 3.02 21.87 11.96
C TRP A 612 1.81 21.33 12.72
N THR A 613 0.85 20.71 12.04
CA THR A 613 -0.33 20.13 12.68
C THR A 613 0.10 19.06 13.66
N LEU A 614 1.03 18.16 13.26
CA LEU A 614 1.55 17.15 14.17
C LEU A 614 2.40 17.73 15.31
N GLN A 615 3.18 18.78 15.06
CA GLN A 615 3.93 19.46 16.12
C GLN A 615 3.01 20.10 17.16
N ILE A 616 2.00 20.87 16.71
CA ILE A 616 1.03 21.51 17.61
C ILE A 616 0.25 20.45 18.39
N THR A 617 -0.23 19.39 17.72
CA THR A 617 -0.92 18.29 18.41
C THR A 617 -0.02 17.65 19.46
N ALA A 618 1.26 17.39 19.16
CA ALA A 618 2.19 16.82 20.12
C ALA A 618 2.43 17.74 21.33
N ILE A 619 2.57 19.06 21.11
CA ILE A 619 2.72 20.05 22.19
C ILE A 619 1.47 20.08 23.07
N LEU A 620 0.28 20.19 22.48
CA LEU A 620 -0.98 20.22 23.21
C LEU A 620 -1.20 18.93 24.01
N MET A 621 -0.93 17.77 23.42
CA MET A 621 -1.03 16.48 24.10
C MET A 621 -0.02 16.34 25.24
N THR A 622 1.19 16.86 25.06
CA THR A 622 2.22 16.87 26.12
C THR A 622 1.81 17.80 27.27
N LEU A 623 1.29 18.99 26.98
CA LEU A 623 0.77 19.91 27.99
C LEU A 623 -0.41 19.29 28.74
N ALA A 624 -1.36 18.69 28.03
CA ALA A 624 -2.49 17.98 28.63
C ALA A 624 -2.02 16.83 29.54
N LEU A 625 -1.01 16.06 29.11
CA LEU A 625 -0.40 15.01 29.92
C LEU A 625 0.27 15.58 31.17
N ILE A 626 1.03 16.68 31.07
CA ILE A 626 1.66 17.33 32.22
C ILE A 626 0.60 17.82 33.23
N VAL A 627 -0.47 18.46 32.74
CA VAL A 627 -1.59 18.90 33.57
C VAL A 627 -2.27 17.71 34.24
N TYR A 628 -2.51 16.62 33.50
CA TYR A 628 -3.09 15.38 34.02
C TYR A 628 -2.20 14.77 35.12
N LEU A 629 -0.90 14.66 34.89
CA LEU A 629 0.06 14.14 35.87
C LEU A 629 0.13 15.03 37.12
N ARG A 630 0.12 16.36 36.95
CA ARG A 630 0.08 17.30 38.08
C ARG A 630 -1.20 17.15 38.91
N TYR A 631 -2.35 17.06 38.25
CA TYR A 631 -3.64 16.81 38.89
C TYR A 631 -3.65 15.46 39.62
N TYR A 632 -3.14 14.41 38.99
CA TYR A 632 -3.09 13.09 39.60
C TYR A 632 -2.21 13.07 40.85
N ILE A 633 -1.01 13.67 40.79
CA ILE A 633 -0.10 13.79 41.93
C ILE A 633 -0.72 14.63 43.06
N SER A 634 -1.40 15.74 42.74
CA SER A 634 -2.03 16.58 43.76
C SER A 634 -3.23 15.90 44.43
N VAL A 635 -4.06 15.18 43.66
CA VAL A 635 -5.17 14.38 44.19
C VAL A 635 -4.67 13.24 45.06
N ASP A 636 -3.60 12.55 44.65
CA ASP A 636 -3.00 11.47 45.45
C ASP A 636 -2.37 12.01 46.73
N SER A 637 -1.73 13.20 46.69
CA SER A 637 -1.25 13.90 47.88
C SER A 637 -2.36 14.31 48.84
N ILE A 638 -3.52 14.77 48.31
CA ILE A 638 -4.69 15.14 49.13
C ILE A 638 -5.32 13.87 49.73
N SER A 639 -5.43 12.78 48.96
CA SER A 639 -5.91 11.48 49.44
C SER A 639 -4.99 10.89 50.51
N TYR A 640 -3.67 11.03 50.36
CA TYR A 640 -2.67 10.63 51.34
C TYR A 640 -2.80 11.44 52.63
N ASN A 641 -2.92 12.76 52.55
CA ASN A 641 -3.13 13.62 53.73
C ASN A 641 -4.47 13.32 54.42
N TYR A 642 -5.54 13.03 53.68
CA TYR A 642 -6.83 12.64 54.24
C TYR A 642 -6.78 11.28 54.95
N LYS A 643 -6.03 10.30 54.41
CA LYS A 643 -5.78 9.00 55.06
C LYS A 643 -4.89 9.13 56.30
N GLN A 644 -3.96 10.10 56.31
CA GLN A 644 -3.15 10.42 57.48
C GLN A 644 -3.98 11.07 58.59
N PHE A 645 -4.98 11.89 58.23
CA PHE A 645 -5.95 12.49 59.15
C PHE A 645 -6.93 11.44 59.75
N LEU A 646 -7.19 10.33 59.06
CA LEU A 646 -8.07 9.24 59.49
C LEU A 646 -7.36 8.06 60.20
N GLY A 647 -6.11 8.24 60.63
CA GLY A 647 -5.50 7.40 61.68
C GLY A 647 -5.30 5.91 61.35
N LYS A 648 -4.96 5.52 60.12
CA LYS A 648 -4.51 4.14 59.81
C LYS A 648 -3.12 4.14 59.18
N HIS A 649 -2.09 3.86 59.98
CA HIS A 649 -0.72 3.70 59.53
C HIS A 649 -0.42 2.30 58.96
N ARG A 650 0.27 2.27 57.81
CA ARG A 650 1.49 1.46 57.58
C ARG A 650 2.48 2.29 56.76
N PRO A 651 3.79 2.27 57.06
CA PRO A 651 4.76 3.09 56.33
C PRO A 651 5.22 2.34 55.06
N LEU A 652 5.17 3.01 53.91
CA LEU A 652 5.90 2.59 52.71
C LEU A 652 7.08 3.55 52.49
N LYS A 653 8.25 2.96 52.22
CA LYS A 653 9.56 3.62 52.12
C LYS A 653 9.54 4.82 51.16
N LYS A 654 10.16 5.93 51.58
CA LYS A 654 10.48 7.10 50.75
C LYS A 654 11.19 6.64 49.46
N ILE A 655 10.52 6.76 48.32
CA ILE A 655 11.16 6.66 47.01
C ILE A 655 11.65 8.07 46.65
N HIS A 656 12.97 8.26 46.58
CA HIS A 656 13.56 9.55 46.21
C HIS A 656 13.22 9.90 44.76
N LEU A 657 12.84 11.17 44.54
CA LEU A 657 12.47 11.78 43.25
C LEU A 657 13.50 11.54 42.13
N ASN A 658 14.78 11.41 42.48
CA ASN A 658 15.87 11.11 41.55
C ASN A 658 15.78 9.71 40.92
N THR A 659 15.08 8.78 41.56
CA THR A 659 14.87 7.43 41.04
C THR A 659 13.80 7.43 39.95
N ILE A 660 12.77 8.27 40.10
CA ILE A 660 11.67 8.40 39.13
C ILE A 660 12.16 9.12 37.88
N THR A 661 12.95 10.19 38.00
CA THR A 661 13.53 10.86 36.84
C THR A 661 14.51 9.97 36.09
N SER A 662 15.33 9.18 36.80
CA SER A 662 16.22 8.17 36.20
C SER A 662 15.44 7.03 35.49
N LEU A 663 14.35 6.54 36.09
CA LEU A 663 13.49 5.51 35.51
C LEU A 663 12.72 6.04 34.30
N VAL A 664 12.13 7.23 34.40
CA VAL A 664 11.44 7.88 33.28
C VAL A 664 12.42 8.18 32.16
N TRP A 665 13.64 8.66 32.44
CA TRP A 665 14.65 8.90 31.42
C TRP A 665 15.15 7.60 30.77
N LYS A 666 15.42 6.54 31.57
CA LYS A 666 15.79 5.21 31.05
C LYS A 666 14.67 4.58 30.23
N GLU A 667 13.43 4.70 30.66
CA GLU A 667 12.28 4.12 29.97
C GLU A 667 11.91 4.95 28.73
N SER A 668 12.04 6.28 28.75
CA SER A 668 11.96 7.13 27.55
C SER A 668 13.05 6.81 26.51
N LEU A 669 14.30 6.54 26.95
CA LEU A 669 15.38 6.06 26.08
C LEU A 669 15.15 4.63 25.56
N ARG A 670 14.49 3.77 26.36
CA ARG A 670 14.06 2.42 25.95
C ARG A 670 12.92 2.46 24.94
N LEU A 671 11.94 3.34 25.15
CA LEU A 671 10.78 3.61 24.29
C LEU A 671 11.21 4.23 22.94
N LEU A 672 12.23 5.10 22.95
CA LEU A 672 12.86 5.62 21.72
C LEU A 672 13.62 4.53 20.95
N LYS A 673 14.15 3.51 21.63
CA LYS A 673 14.85 2.37 20.98
C LYS A 673 13.90 1.27 20.49
N SER A 674 12.72 1.12 21.09
CA SER A 674 11.72 0.15 20.64
C SER A 674 10.83 0.74 19.55
N GLN A 675 11.27 0.68 18.29
CA GLN A 675 10.50 1.01 17.08
C GLN A 675 9.25 0.12 16.85
N LYS A 676 8.63 -0.41 17.90
CA LYS A 676 7.42 -1.22 17.80
C LYS A 676 6.36 -0.63 18.72
N VAL A 677 5.44 0.06 18.04
CA VAL A 677 4.06 0.34 18.46
C VAL A 677 3.95 1.35 19.59
N PHE A 678 3.64 2.60 19.23
CA PHE A 678 2.46 3.31 19.73
C PHE A 678 2.02 4.31 18.66
N ILE A 679 0.77 4.16 18.23
CA ILE A 679 0.02 5.05 17.35
C ILE A 679 -0.91 5.82 18.29
N TYR A 680 -0.93 7.16 18.16
CA TYR A 680 -1.91 8.00 18.85
C TYR A 680 -3.27 7.91 18.18
#